data_AF-A0A1G7HGV1-F1
#
_entry.id   AF-A0A1G7HGV1-F1
#
_cell.length_a   1.000
_cell.length_b   1.000
_cell.length_c   1.000
_cell.angle_alpha   90.00
_cell.angle_beta   90.00
_cell.angle_gamma   90.00
#
_symmetry.space_group_name_H-M   'P 1'
#
loop_
_entity.id
_entity.type
_entity.pdbx_description
1 polymer ?
#
loop_
_entity_poly.entity_id
_entity_poly.type
_entity_poly.pdbx_seq_one_letter_code
_entity_poly.pdbx_strand_id
1 'polypeptide(L)'
;MENTTLRIHPAIGMARVGNSTDYYLGPETMAASPQKGTVITGGLPIKPGTENTTITSEDLRDDQGRLKRQAARFKIYQYPNETGQVSYPTPGGEEVLIGSVVNGKKVVDIIWTAHLANKKANCWEIDEDANLGIALYKNNEFPPMRNPDFMQTTPQDPKSVDPSDPVRLKNLVIDAGPRTIMASKGSDTPIKFDKKTPATYFDASTGEISEQSNYPIQFPASEGKSKDGSDPISYLGEILTEPNGRLLVLGGYGLAAGFDNEGNYNTAQTLCFDVDNDNWLDDTSDGPITAVIVYEDGSKEPIKGSAWVVATDPAYAPQTLNAVSLWDDIYNTWLENFNLQPEIYRNGTYNENYKPSFNDEVFPTLNASHMQMWNTNLPKQAINGHKRMMTLTEEKPPFDILQYIRNPDGSQDTIGAPLMPLSLGDANQSFLTLSRQQYFFMKQWNKGMSVGAKETVLGAGEQLDKTILVNCLGGRFSPGIDMTFIARDVNLYNENWKDPAIGPFRIDAKTLDYSSANTEKPFLGVGYTPLRSYKVEPGDICKFMSIPWHTDYNSCATHTPAPNPGGKITKENIFSGDVNTTLFWSWPAQRPVAVYTFDDLVSNTDRGELPEQRYSVRGKGTAATEKMHSVGCEKEEKNQFEMKAMNVGRYQNRRNFLTEWVKVGTIIQGPAIKNYPSDFSKDYYLEVESKFDIDESNQVVFWPNVIDDEVYPPKQ
;
A
#
# COMPACT_ATOMS: atom_id res chain seq x y z
N MET A 1 42.09 0.79 6.86
CA MET A 1 41.08 1.04 5.82
C MET A 1 39.75 1.02 6.55
N GLU A 2 39.07 2.16 6.57
CA GLU A 2 37.74 2.27 7.16
C GLU A 2 36.79 1.44 6.29
N ASN A 3 36.19 0.38 6.84
CA ASN A 3 35.25 -0.45 6.08
C ASN A 3 33.92 0.29 5.98
N THR A 4 33.69 0.92 4.83
CA THR A 4 32.39 1.52 4.51
C THR A 4 31.35 0.43 4.24
N THR A 5 30.15 0.57 4.81
CA THR A 5 29.01 -0.31 4.50
C THR A 5 28.09 0.34 3.49
N LEU A 6 27.48 -0.48 2.63
CA LEU A 6 26.57 -0.06 1.57
C LEU A 6 25.19 -0.67 1.81
N ARG A 7 24.14 0.13 1.61
CA ARG A 7 22.75 -0.34 1.71
C ARG A 7 21.86 0.33 0.66
N ILE A 8 20.86 -0.41 0.18
CA ILE A 8 19.85 0.10 -0.74
C ILE A 8 18.68 0.70 0.08
N HIS A 9 18.19 1.87 -0.36
CA HIS A 9 17.03 2.54 0.20
C HIS A 9 16.08 3.00 -0.92
N PRO A 10 14.75 2.97 -0.72
CA PRO A 10 14.08 2.51 0.48
C PRO A 10 14.25 0.99 0.69
N ALA A 11 14.17 0.53 1.94
CA ALA A 11 14.18 -0.89 2.28
C ALA A 11 13.04 -1.65 1.61
N ILE A 12 11.88 -1.01 1.53
CA ILE A 12 10.68 -1.47 0.83
C ILE A 12 10.19 -0.29 -0.02
N GLY A 13 10.35 -0.38 -1.34
CA GLY A 13 9.89 0.62 -2.30
C GLY A 13 8.48 0.34 -2.80
N MET A 14 7.77 1.41 -3.16
CA MET A 14 6.35 1.35 -3.55
C MET A 14 6.15 1.85 -4.99
N ALA A 15 5.88 0.91 -5.88
CA ALA A 15 5.41 1.18 -7.24
C ALA A 15 3.88 1.07 -7.29
N ARG A 16 3.25 1.75 -8.25
CA ARG A 16 1.79 1.71 -8.40
C ARG A 16 1.39 1.53 -9.85
N VAL A 17 0.40 0.67 -10.06
CA VAL A 17 -0.15 0.38 -11.40
C VAL A 17 -0.84 1.61 -12.01
N GLY A 18 -1.00 1.59 -13.32
CA GLY A 18 -1.57 2.67 -14.12
C GLY A 18 -1.61 2.24 -15.59
N ASN A 19 -2.60 2.66 -16.37
CA ASN A 19 -2.79 2.17 -17.74
C ASN A 19 -1.99 2.95 -18.81
N SER A 20 -1.20 3.95 -18.41
CA SER A 20 -0.26 4.65 -19.30
C SER A 20 1.11 3.98 -19.34
N THR A 21 1.78 4.12 -20.49
CA THR A 21 3.21 3.83 -20.63
C THR A 21 4.08 4.88 -19.91
N ASP A 22 3.56 6.08 -19.71
CA ASP A 22 4.24 7.16 -18.99
C ASP A 22 4.12 6.96 -17.47
N TYR A 23 5.00 7.62 -16.73
CA TYR A 23 5.10 7.47 -15.28
C TYR A 23 5.51 8.76 -14.59
N TYR A 24 5.35 8.77 -13.27
CA TYR A 24 6.03 9.69 -12.35
C TYR A 24 6.80 8.89 -11.29
N LEU A 25 7.69 9.53 -10.55
CA LEU A 25 8.43 8.92 -9.46
C LEU A 25 7.62 9.01 -8.16
N GLY A 26 7.68 8.00 -7.30
CA GLY A 26 7.01 8.03 -6.00
C GLY A 26 7.44 9.22 -5.13
N PRO A 27 6.59 9.64 -4.18
CA PRO A 27 6.88 10.77 -3.31
C PRO A 27 8.04 10.48 -2.35
N GLU A 28 9.00 11.39 -2.25
CA GLU A 28 10.09 11.36 -1.26
C GLU A 28 9.91 12.42 -0.16
N THR A 29 8.66 12.80 0.11
CA THR A 29 8.27 13.64 1.24
C THR A 29 7.04 13.04 1.92
N MET A 30 6.92 13.21 3.24
CA MET A 30 5.76 12.71 4.01
C MET A 30 4.49 13.47 3.61
N ALA A 31 3.41 12.74 3.35
CA ALA A 31 2.10 13.30 3.04
C ALA A 31 1.67 14.34 4.08
N ALA A 32 0.98 15.39 3.63
CA ALA A 32 0.48 16.50 4.45
C ALA A 32 1.53 17.26 5.30
N SER A 33 2.83 16.92 5.19
CA SER A 33 3.87 17.58 6.00
C SER A 33 4.27 18.93 5.40
N PRO A 34 4.49 19.97 6.22
CA PRO A 34 4.99 21.26 5.72
C PRO A 34 6.33 21.13 4.99
N GLN A 35 6.47 21.81 3.85
CA GLN A 35 7.70 21.79 3.06
C GLN A 35 8.38 23.17 3.08
N LYS A 36 9.71 23.18 3.18
CA LYS A 36 10.48 24.42 3.28
C LYS A 36 10.35 25.26 2.00
N GLY A 37 9.93 26.52 2.15
CA GLY A 37 9.92 27.50 1.06
C GLY A 37 8.74 27.37 0.09
N THR A 38 7.74 26.55 0.40
CA THR A 38 6.53 26.41 -0.40
C THR A 38 5.29 26.25 0.49
N VAL A 39 4.13 26.56 -0.07
CA VAL A 39 2.82 26.30 0.57
C VAL A 39 2.33 24.87 0.28
N ILE A 40 2.97 24.19 -0.67
CA ILE A 40 2.62 22.82 -1.05
C ILE A 40 3.11 21.86 0.04
N THR A 41 2.22 21.05 0.60
CA THR A 41 2.57 20.01 1.56
C THR A 41 3.17 18.79 0.86
N GLY A 42 3.90 17.97 1.62
CA GLY A 42 4.53 16.75 1.12
C GLY A 42 3.51 15.68 0.68
N GLY A 43 4.06 14.58 0.13
CA GLY A 43 3.30 13.45 -0.41
C GLY A 43 3.06 13.50 -1.92
N LEU A 44 3.36 14.62 -2.60
CA LEU A 44 3.27 14.65 -4.06
C LEU A 44 4.38 13.81 -4.72
N PRO A 45 4.02 13.00 -5.74
CA PRO A 45 4.99 12.36 -6.61
C PRO A 45 5.92 13.37 -7.30
N ILE A 46 7.03 12.88 -7.85
CA ILE A 46 8.10 13.69 -8.46
C ILE A 46 8.11 13.47 -9.98
N LYS A 47 8.37 14.53 -10.74
CA LYS A 47 8.51 14.46 -12.21
C LYS A 47 9.76 13.64 -12.57
N PRO A 48 9.66 12.70 -13.55
CA PRO A 48 10.82 11.96 -14.04
C PRO A 48 11.96 12.89 -14.48
N GLY A 49 13.20 12.48 -14.25
CA GLY A 49 14.39 13.24 -14.63
C GLY A 49 14.68 14.47 -13.76
N THR A 50 13.98 14.64 -12.64
CA THR A 50 14.22 15.69 -11.66
C THR A 50 14.56 15.10 -10.29
N GLU A 51 15.31 15.83 -9.46
CA GLU A 51 15.63 15.36 -8.11
C GLU A 51 14.37 15.33 -7.23
N ASN A 52 13.62 16.43 -7.22
CA ASN A 52 12.54 16.68 -6.26
C ASN A 52 11.44 17.62 -6.78
N THR A 53 11.32 17.84 -8.11
CA THR A 53 10.24 18.68 -8.65
C THR A 53 8.94 17.90 -8.58
N THR A 54 8.00 18.35 -7.74
CA THR A 54 6.71 17.68 -7.58
C THR A 54 5.87 17.77 -8.85
N ILE A 55 5.04 16.76 -9.08
CA ILE A 55 4.00 16.78 -10.10
C ILE A 55 2.93 17.85 -9.80
N THR A 56 2.18 18.21 -10.83
CA THR A 56 0.95 19.00 -10.76
C THR A 56 -0.23 18.16 -11.30
N SER A 57 -1.45 18.71 -11.28
CA SER A 57 -2.60 18.03 -11.88
C SER A 57 -2.39 17.66 -13.37
N GLU A 58 -1.56 18.40 -14.11
CA GLU A 58 -1.25 18.13 -15.53
C GLU A 58 -0.46 16.84 -15.75
N ASP A 59 0.23 16.36 -14.72
CA ASP A 59 1.17 15.27 -14.86
C ASP A 59 0.54 13.92 -14.47
N LEU A 60 -0.68 13.89 -13.93
CA LEU A 60 -1.36 12.68 -13.44
C LEU A 60 -1.71 11.70 -14.56
N ARG A 61 -2.02 12.25 -15.74
CA ARG A 61 -2.42 11.48 -16.92
C ARG A 61 -1.52 11.83 -18.10
N ASP A 62 -1.44 10.93 -19.07
CA ASP A 62 -0.75 11.22 -20.33
C ASP A 62 -1.65 11.98 -21.32
N ASP A 63 -1.09 12.32 -22.49
CA ASP A 63 -1.79 13.06 -23.54
C ASP A 63 -3.02 12.33 -24.11
N GLN A 64 -3.18 11.04 -23.84
CA GLN A 64 -4.34 10.22 -24.21
C GLN A 64 -5.35 10.09 -23.05
N GLY A 65 -5.10 10.73 -21.91
CA GLY A 65 -5.94 10.67 -20.71
C GLY A 65 -5.75 9.40 -19.88
N ARG A 66 -4.75 8.57 -20.17
CA ARG A 66 -4.45 7.35 -19.40
C ARG A 66 -3.74 7.74 -18.11
N LEU A 67 -4.06 7.04 -17.02
CA LEU A 67 -3.47 7.24 -15.70
C LEU A 67 -2.00 6.80 -15.71
N LYS A 68 -1.08 7.68 -15.30
CA LYS A 68 0.34 7.37 -15.21
C LYS A 68 0.65 6.40 -14.07
N ARG A 69 1.65 5.55 -14.29
CA ARG A 69 2.20 4.65 -13.27
C ARG A 69 3.06 5.42 -12.27
N GLN A 70 3.20 4.89 -11.06
CA GLN A 70 4.21 5.35 -10.10
C GLN A 70 5.42 4.42 -10.12
N ALA A 71 6.60 4.96 -10.38
CA ALA A 71 7.87 4.24 -10.27
C ALA A 71 8.43 4.35 -8.84
N ALA A 72 8.86 3.21 -8.28
CA ALA A 72 9.68 3.20 -7.07
C ALA A 72 11.13 3.55 -7.44
N ARG A 73 11.72 4.55 -6.77
CA ARG A 73 13.11 4.96 -6.97
C ARG A 73 13.99 4.39 -5.85
N PHE A 74 15.04 3.66 -6.22
CA PHE A 74 16.02 3.09 -5.30
C PHE A 74 17.38 3.78 -5.44
N LYS A 75 17.96 4.08 -4.29
CA LYS A 75 19.24 4.77 -4.09
C LYS A 75 20.16 3.89 -3.26
N ILE A 76 21.46 4.04 -3.43
CA ILE A 76 22.47 3.36 -2.60
C ILE A 76 23.08 4.41 -1.67
N TYR A 77 23.23 4.07 -0.40
CA TYR A 77 23.91 4.91 0.57
C TYR A 77 25.12 4.19 1.14
N GLN A 78 26.20 4.94 1.30
CA GLN A 78 27.38 4.54 2.03
C GLN A 78 27.34 5.10 3.45
N TYR A 79 27.75 4.28 4.43
CA TYR A 79 27.88 4.67 5.82
C TYR A 79 29.35 4.51 6.24
N PRO A 80 30.16 5.58 6.09
CA PRO A 80 31.56 5.54 6.51
C PRO A 80 31.68 5.35 8.02
N ASN A 81 32.71 4.65 8.46
CA ASN A 81 33.08 4.52 9.87
C ASN A 81 32.10 3.74 10.76
N GLU A 82 31.15 3.02 10.17
CA GLU A 82 30.28 2.13 10.90
C GLU A 82 31.05 0.86 11.30
N THR A 83 31.66 0.88 12.48
CA THR A 83 32.39 -0.27 13.04
C THR A 83 31.60 -0.90 14.18
N GLY A 84 31.29 -2.19 14.09
CA GLY A 84 30.63 -2.93 15.18
C GLY A 84 29.16 -3.22 14.89
N GLN A 85 28.28 -3.05 15.89
CA GLN A 85 26.83 -3.25 15.75
C GLN A 85 26.13 -1.93 15.44
N VAL A 86 25.18 -1.96 14.51
CA VAL A 86 24.33 -0.81 14.17
C VAL A 86 23.41 -0.46 15.35
N SER A 87 23.25 0.84 15.60
CA SER A 87 22.15 1.41 16.37
C SER A 87 21.23 2.19 15.45
N TYR A 88 19.92 2.17 15.71
CA TYR A 88 18.97 3.00 15.00
C TYR A 88 18.64 4.26 15.83
N PRO A 89 18.58 5.46 15.22
CA PRO A 89 18.95 5.76 13.83
C PRO A 89 20.45 5.61 13.54
N THR A 90 20.79 5.18 12.33
CA THR A 90 22.18 5.17 11.85
C THR A 90 22.59 6.63 11.54
N PRO A 91 23.68 7.14 12.12
CA PRO A 91 24.11 8.51 11.84
C PRO A 91 24.62 8.64 10.39
N GLY A 92 24.13 9.66 9.68
CA GLY A 92 24.66 10.04 8.36
C GLY A 92 24.11 9.21 7.19
N GLY A 93 24.99 8.76 6.32
CA GLY A 93 24.63 8.15 5.04
C GLY A 93 24.84 9.13 3.88
N GLU A 94 25.76 8.80 2.98
CA GLU A 94 26.03 9.57 1.78
C GLU A 94 25.57 8.79 0.56
N GLU A 95 24.90 9.44 -0.38
CA GLU A 95 24.42 8.75 -1.57
C GLU A 95 25.58 8.35 -2.50
N VAL A 96 25.54 7.11 -2.97
CA VAL A 96 26.47 6.54 -3.95
C VAL A 96 25.84 6.61 -5.33
N LEU A 97 26.45 7.39 -6.20
CA LEU A 97 26.09 7.57 -7.60
C LEU A 97 27.25 7.09 -8.49
N ILE A 98 27.00 6.97 -9.80
CA ILE A 98 28.09 6.85 -10.77
C ILE A 98 28.99 8.08 -10.64
N GLY A 99 30.28 7.85 -10.37
CA GLY A 99 31.27 8.87 -10.10
C GLY A 99 31.59 9.11 -8.62
N SER A 100 30.77 8.60 -7.68
CA SER A 100 31.08 8.62 -6.24
C SER A 100 32.35 7.82 -5.94
N VAL A 101 32.99 8.09 -4.79
CA VAL A 101 34.16 7.35 -4.31
C VAL A 101 33.77 6.57 -3.05
N VAL A 102 33.93 5.25 -3.10
CA VAL A 102 33.70 4.34 -1.97
C VAL A 102 35.01 3.63 -1.66
N ASN A 103 35.45 3.66 -0.40
CA ASN A 103 36.72 3.05 0.04
C ASN A 103 37.94 3.44 -0.84
N GLY A 104 37.96 4.69 -1.34
CA GLY A 104 39.03 5.21 -2.18
C GLY A 104 38.98 4.77 -3.66
N LYS A 105 37.93 4.07 -4.08
CA LYS A 105 37.72 3.63 -5.47
C LYS A 105 36.57 4.38 -6.10
N LYS A 106 36.74 4.86 -7.34
CA LYS A 106 35.65 5.51 -8.08
C LYS A 106 34.64 4.49 -8.59
N VAL A 107 33.36 4.73 -8.35
CA VAL A 107 32.24 3.99 -8.94
C VAL A 107 32.10 4.40 -10.40
N VAL A 108 32.15 3.43 -11.31
CA VAL A 108 31.99 3.65 -12.75
C VAL A 108 30.66 3.14 -13.29
N ASP A 109 30.02 2.20 -12.58
CA ASP A 109 28.69 1.69 -12.92
C ASP A 109 28.02 1.02 -11.71
N ILE A 110 26.73 0.76 -11.84
CA ILE A 110 25.93 0.01 -10.86
C ILE A 110 25.10 -1.02 -11.63
N ILE A 111 25.20 -2.28 -11.22
CA ILE A 111 24.39 -3.37 -11.79
C ILE A 111 23.25 -3.64 -10.81
N TRP A 112 22.01 -3.46 -11.25
CA TRP A 112 20.81 -3.72 -10.47
C TRP A 112 20.12 -5.01 -10.93
N THR A 113 19.63 -5.81 -10.00
CA THR A 113 18.79 -6.98 -10.29
C THR A 113 17.48 -6.88 -9.51
N ALA A 114 16.36 -7.10 -10.19
CA ALA A 114 15.03 -7.15 -9.62
C ALA A 114 14.32 -8.44 -10.08
N HIS A 115 13.44 -9.00 -9.26
CA HIS A 115 12.71 -10.23 -9.60
C HIS A 115 11.25 -10.15 -9.12
N LEU A 116 10.32 -9.83 -10.02
CA LEU A 116 8.91 -9.64 -9.69
C LEU A 116 8.08 -10.91 -9.94
N ALA A 117 7.18 -11.23 -9.00
CA ALA A 117 6.19 -12.28 -9.15
C ALA A 117 4.87 -11.92 -8.44
N ASN A 118 3.81 -12.66 -8.76
CA ASN A 118 2.51 -12.62 -8.11
C ASN A 118 2.07 -14.04 -7.77
N LYS A 119 1.83 -14.32 -6.48
CA LYS A 119 1.41 -15.63 -5.99
C LYS A 119 -0.03 -15.66 -5.44
N LYS A 120 -0.83 -14.61 -5.68
CA LYS A 120 -2.16 -14.45 -5.08
C LYS A 120 -3.11 -15.62 -5.35
N ALA A 121 -3.10 -16.19 -6.56
CA ALA A 121 -3.97 -17.31 -6.93
C ALA A 121 -3.53 -18.64 -6.30
N ASN A 122 -2.28 -18.75 -5.85
CA ASN A 122 -1.79 -19.88 -5.05
C ASN A 122 -1.44 -19.44 -3.63
N CYS A 123 -2.40 -18.80 -2.96
CA CYS A 123 -2.32 -18.41 -1.55
C CYS A 123 -3.60 -18.79 -0.79
N TRP A 124 -3.53 -18.77 0.54
CA TRP A 124 -4.69 -18.88 1.41
C TRP A 124 -5.57 -17.63 1.35
N GLU A 125 -6.85 -17.82 1.64
CA GLU A 125 -7.85 -16.78 1.82
C GLU A 125 -7.53 -15.90 3.04
N ILE A 126 -8.05 -14.68 3.05
CA ILE A 126 -8.07 -13.83 4.25
C ILE A 126 -9.17 -14.30 5.24
N ASP A 127 -10.13 -15.08 4.74
CA ASP A 127 -11.28 -15.66 5.46
C ASP A 127 -12.06 -14.56 6.20
N GLU A 128 -12.82 -13.78 5.41
CA GLU A 128 -13.66 -12.68 5.90
C GLU A 128 -14.78 -13.17 6.84
N ASP A 129 -15.17 -14.45 6.75
CA ASP A 129 -16.17 -15.06 7.62
C ASP A 129 -15.60 -15.34 9.02
N ALA A 130 -14.38 -15.88 9.11
CA ALA A 130 -13.69 -16.06 10.38
C ALA A 130 -13.24 -14.71 10.96
N ASN A 131 -12.77 -13.80 10.10
CA ASN A 131 -12.29 -12.45 10.45
C ASN A 131 -11.26 -12.47 11.59
N LEU A 132 -10.27 -13.35 11.52
CA LEU A 132 -9.22 -13.53 12.55
C LEU A 132 -7.81 -13.09 12.09
N GLY A 133 -7.64 -12.75 10.80
CA GLY A 133 -6.38 -12.27 10.24
C GLY A 133 -5.22 -13.23 10.51
N ILE A 134 -4.06 -12.71 10.95
CA ILE A 134 -2.87 -13.53 11.23
C ILE A 134 -3.10 -14.61 12.29
N ALA A 135 -4.13 -14.49 13.14
CA ALA A 135 -4.40 -15.50 14.17
C ALA A 135 -4.81 -16.86 13.58
N LEU A 136 -5.29 -16.89 12.33
CA LEU A 136 -5.59 -18.14 11.61
C LEU A 136 -4.35 -19.01 11.35
N TYR A 137 -3.15 -18.43 11.40
CA TYR A 137 -1.89 -19.14 11.17
C TYR A 137 -1.23 -19.70 12.45
N LYS A 138 -1.85 -19.47 13.63
CA LYS A 138 -1.33 -19.98 14.91
C LYS A 138 -1.47 -21.50 15.00
N ASN A 139 -0.73 -22.13 15.91
CA ASN A 139 -0.81 -23.58 16.18
C ASN A 139 -0.57 -24.48 14.96
N ASN A 140 0.18 -23.98 13.98
CA ASN A 140 0.43 -24.66 12.71
C ASN A 140 -0.81 -24.89 11.83
N GLU A 141 -1.85 -24.07 12.01
CA GLU A 141 -3.06 -24.03 11.17
C GLU A 141 -2.88 -23.09 9.98
N PHE A 142 -3.80 -23.20 9.01
CA PHE A 142 -3.89 -22.33 7.84
C PHE A 142 -5.37 -22.03 7.50
N PRO A 143 -5.68 -20.85 6.92
CA PRO A 143 -6.99 -20.59 6.33
C PRO A 143 -7.30 -21.55 5.17
N PRO A 144 -8.53 -21.55 4.63
CA PRO A 144 -8.83 -22.20 3.36
C PRO A 144 -7.91 -21.72 2.22
N MET A 145 -7.60 -22.61 1.27
CA MET A 145 -6.78 -22.29 0.11
C MET A 145 -7.61 -21.74 -1.04
N ARG A 146 -7.17 -20.65 -1.68
CA ARG A 146 -7.77 -20.17 -2.94
C ARG A 146 -7.59 -21.20 -4.05
N ASN A 147 -8.51 -21.19 -5.00
CA ASN A 147 -8.57 -22.09 -6.14
C ASN A 147 -8.50 -23.57 -5.71
N PRO A 148 -9.28 -24.04 -4.73
CA PRO A 148 -9.12 -25.39 -4.18
C PRO A 148 -9.41 -26.47 -5.22
N ASP A 149 -10.26 -26.17 -6.20
CA ASP A 149 -10.71 -27.10 -7.23
C ASP A 149 -9.89 -27.03 -8.53
N PHE A 150 -8.77 -26.29 -8.52
CA PHE A 150 -7.94 -26.11 -9.71
C PHE A 150 -7.42 -27.44 -10.26
N MET A 151 -7.68 -27.69 -11.55
CA MET A 151 -7.36 -28.93 -12.26
C MET A 151 -7.98 -30.19 -11.63
N GLN A 152 -9.05 -30.04 -10.84
CA GLN A 152 -9.78 -31.15 -10.22
C GLN A 152 -11.12 -31.37 -10.90
N THR A 153 -11.55 -32.63 -10.97
CA THR A 153 -12.85 -33.01 -11.54
C THR A 153 -13.97 -33.06 -10.50
N THR A 154 -13.62 -32.96 -9.22
CA THR A 154 -14.55 -32.94 -8.08
C THR A 154 -14.08 -31.92 -7.05
N PRO A 155 -15.00 -31.25 -6.33
CA PRO A 155 -14.62 -30.30 -5.29
C PRO A 155 -13.70 -30.90 -4.22
N GLN A 156 -12.70 -30.14 -3.80
CA GLN A 156 -11.76 -30.48 -2.73
C GLN A 156 -12.14 -29.78 -1.42
N ASP A 157 -11.66 -30.32 -0.30
CA ASP A 157 -11.62 -29.57 0.95
C ASP A 157 -10.50 -28.51 0.85
N PRO A 158 -10.81 -27.20 0.87
CA PRO A 158 -9.82 -26.15 0.68
C PRO A 158 -8.73 -26.13 1.77
N LYS A 159 -8.96 -26.74 2.94
CA LYS A 159 -7.93 -26.85 3.99
C LYS A 159 -6.95 -28.01 3.77
N SER A 160 -7.26 -28.92 2.86
CA SER A 160 -6.47 -30.11 2.57
C SER A 160 -5.62 -29.98 1.29
N VAL A 161 -5.71 -28.84 0.59
CA VAL A 161 -4.98 -28.56 -0.66
C VAL A 161 -3.50 -28.32 -0.36
N ASP A 162 -2.61 -28.98 -1.11
CA ASP A 162 -1.17 -28.77 -1.00
C ASP A 162 -0.73 -27.54 -1.83
N PRO A 163 -0.37 -26.40 -1.22
CA PRO A 163 0.07 -25.22 -1.96
C PRO A 163 1.42 -25.44 -2.68
N SER A 164 2.16 -26.49 -2.35
CA SER A 164 3.45 -26.84 -2.95
C SER A 164 3.33 -27.77 -4.18
N ASP A 165 2.12 -28.16 -4.57
CA ASP A 165 1.89 -28.94 -5.79
C ASP A 165 2.53 -28.23 -7.01
N PRO A 166 3.47 -28.88 -7.72
CA PRO A 166 4.12 -28.30 -8.89
C PRO A 166 3.14 -27.87 -10.00
N VAL A 167 1.99 -28.52 -10.12
CA VAL A 167 0.94 -28.14 -11.08
C VAL A 167 0.33 -26.81 -10.71
N ARG A 168 0.02 -26.59 -9.42
CA ARG A 168 -0.50 -25.32 -8.92
C ARG A 168 0.53 -24.22 -9.08
N LEU A 169 1.75 -24.44 -8.60
CA LEU A 169 2.84 -23.46 -8.72
C LEU A 169 3.08 -23.05 -10.17
N LYS A 170 3.08 -23.99 -11.12
CA LYS A 170 3.30 -23.71 -12.55
C LYS A 170 2.17 -22.91 -13.22
N ASN A 171 0.93 -23.03 -12.74
CA ASN A 171 -0.25 -22.50 -13.43
C ASN A 171 -1.04 -21.45 -12.65
N LEU A 172 -0.68 -21.16 -11.39
CA LEU A 172 -1.34 -20.16 -10.56
C LEU A 172 -0.39 -19.08 -10.04
N VAL A 173 0.90 -19.17 -10.36
CA VAL A 173 1.90 -18.14 -10.04
C VAL A 173 2.28 -17.41 -11.33
N ILE A 174 2.28 -16.08 -11.29
CA ILE A 174 2.92 -15.26 -12.33
C ILE A 174 4.36 -15.04 -11.88
N ASP A 175 5.31 -15.58 -12.63
CA ASP A 175 6.74 -15.45 -12.36
C ASP A 175 7.45 -14.99 -13.64
N ALA A 176 7.85 -13.72 -13.66
CA ALA A 176 8.55 -13.17 -14.81
C ALA A 176 10.03 -13.57 -14.84
N GLY A 177 10.59 -14.08 -13.74
CA GLY A 177 12.03 -14.28 -13.53
C GLY A 177 12.79 -12.98 -13.26
N PRO A 178 14.08 -13.07 -12.90
CA PRO A 178 14.90 -11.90 -12.62
C PRO A 178 15.19 -11.09 -13.88
N ARG A 179 15.36 -9.78 -13.73
CA ARG A 179 15.88 -8.86 -14.73
C ARG A 179 17.05 -8.08 -14.15
N THR A 180 18.13 -7.99 -14.91
CA THR A 180 19.34 -7.25 -14.53
C THR A 180 19.63 -6.13 -15.50
N ILE A 181 19.89 -4.95 -14.98
CA ILE A 181 20.22 -3.75 -15.76
C ILE A 181 21.53 -3.15 -15.27
N MET A 182 22.40 -2.81 -16.23
CA MET A 182 23.59 -2.01 -15.99
C MET A 182 23.20 -0.55 -16.12
N ALA A 183 23.44 0.25 -15.09
CA ALA A 183 22.86 1.59 -14.99
C ALA A 183 23.32 2.53 -16.10
N SER A 184 24.57 2.39 -16.59
CA SER A 184 25.07 3.12 -17.75
C SER A 184 24.31 2.85 -19.06
N LYS A 185 23.56 1.74 -19.15
CA LYS A 185 22.77 1.33 -20.33
C LYS A 185 21.26 1.49 -20.14
N GLY A 186 20.82 1.69 -18.90
CA GLY A 186 19.41 1.55 -18.54
C GLY A 186 18.54 2.78 -18.72
N SER A 187 19.13 3.94 -19.02
CA SER A 187 18.37 5.19 -19.23
C SER A 187 17.62 5.23 -20.57
N ASP A 188 18.09 4.50 -21.58
CA ASP A 188 17.53 4.53 -22.95
C ASP A 188 16.69 3.30 -23.30
N THR A 189 16.77 2.22 -22.51
CA THR A 189 16.11 0.94 -22.84
C THR A 189 15.65 0.24 -21.56
N PRO A 190 14.37 0.43 -21.16
CA PRO A 190 13.79 -0.32 -20.05
C PRO A 190 13.82 -1.83 -20.29
N ILE A 191 14.03 -2.60 -19.22
CA ILE A 191 13.99 -4.07 -19.26
C ILE A 191 12.67 -4.53 -18.65
N LYS A 192 11.89 -5.28 -19.44
CA LYS A 192 10.51 -5.66 -19.11
C LYS A 192 10.44 -6.99 -18.37
N PHE A 193 9.54 -7.06 -17.39
CA PHE A 193 9.07 -8.31 -16.80
C PHE A 193 7.90 -8.85 -17.63
N ASP A 194 8.21 -9.36 -18.82
CA ASP A 194 7.22 -9.95 -19.74
C ASP A 194 7.60 -11.37 -20.16
N LYS A 195 6.69 -12.02 -20.91
CA LYS A 195 6.88 -13.39 -21.43
C LYS A 195 8.08 -13.56 -22.38
N LYS A 196 8.62 -12.48 -22.95
CA LYS A 196 9.56 -12.53 -24.08
C LYS A 196 10.98 -12.15 -23.71
N THR A 197 11.12 -11.28 -22.71
CA THR A 197 12.41 -10.80 -22.24
C THR A 197 13.07 -11.91 -21.42
N PRO A 198 14.30 -12.35 -21.77
CA PRO A 198 14.99 -13.40 -21.05
C PRO A 198 15.23 -13.05 -19.58
N ALA A 199 15.21 -14.07 -18.72
CA ALA A 199 15.66 -13.94 -17.34
C ALA A 199 17.15 -13.65 -17.31
N THR A 200 17.55 -12.63 -16.54
CA THR A 200 18.96 -12.22 -16.38
C THR A 200 19.25 -11.96 -14.91
N TYR A 201 20.46 -12.33 -14.46
CA TYR A 201 20.93 -12.12 -13.08
C TYR A 201 22.42 -11.78 -13.08
N PHE A 202 22.90 -11.14 -12.02
CA PHE A 202 24.34 -11.02 -11.78
C PHE A 202 24.88 -12.34 -11.20
N ASP A 203 25.77 -13.00 -11.93
CA ASP A 203 26.42 -14.23 -11.49
C ASP A 203 27.73 -13.92 -10.77
N ALA A 204 27.73 -14.08 -9.44
CA ALA A 204 28.90 -13.80 -8.62
C ALA A 204 30.10 -14.72 -8.90
N SER A 205 29.88 -15.90 -9.50
CA SER A 205 30.96 -16.85 -9.81
C SER A 205 31.78 -16.43 -11.04
N THR A 206 31.12 -15.80 -12.01
CA THR A 206 31.75 -15.25 -13.22
C THR A 206 32.03 -13.76 -13.11
N GLY A 207 31.32 -13.07 -12.22
CA GLY A 207 31.38 -11.62 -12.05
C GLY A 207 30.67 -10.85 -13.16
N GLU A 208 29.80 -11.50 -13.94
CA GLU A 208 29.15 -10.92 -15.12
C GLU A 208 27.63 -11.02 -15.06
N ILE A 209 26.93 -10.30 -15.95
CA ILE A 209 25.48 -10.46 -16.14
C ILE A 209 25.27 -11.71 -17.01
N SER A 210 24.50 -12.66 -16.50
CA SER A 210 24.22 -13.94 -17.16
C SER A 210 22.76 -14.04 -17.53
N GLU A 211 22.48 -14.47 -18.75
CA GLU A 211 21.14 -14.91 -19.17
C GLU A 211 20.88 -16.33 -18.64
N GLN A 212 19.73 -16.53 -18.01
CA GLN A 212 19.24 -17.85 -17.61
C GLN A 212 18.18 -18.34 -18.58
N SER A 213 18.62 -18.95 -19.68
CA SER A 213 17.73 -19.46 -20.73
C SER A 213 16.81 -20.59 -20.25
N ASN A 214 17.16 -21.27 -19.13
CA ASN A 214 16.35 -22.33 -18.54
C ASN A 214 15.36 -21.82 -17.48
N TYR A 215 15.21 -20.50 -17.32
CA TYR A 215 14.25 -19.97 -16.36
C TYR A 215 12.80 -20.24 -16.82
N PRO A 216 11.94 -20.81 -15.97
CA PRO A 216 10.55 -21.11 -16.30
C PRO A 216 9.69 -19.84 -16.21
N ILE A 217 9.79 -18.92 -17.18
CA ILE A 217 8.93 -17.73 -17.22
C ILE A 217 7.46 -18.16 -17.34
N GLN A 218 6.62 -17.73 -16.39
CA GLN A 218 5.25 -18.19 -16.21
C GLN A 218 4.27 -17.01 -16.20
N PHE A 219 3.30 -17.06 -17.12
CA PHE A 219 2.15 -16.15 -17.18
C PHE A 219 0.91 -16.99 -17.51
N PRO A 220 0.17 -17.49 -16.49
CA PRO A 220 -1.04 -18.26 -16.71
C PRO A 220 -2.15 -17.45 -17.39
N ALA A 221 -3.07 -18.13 -18.08
CA ALA A 221 -4.23 -17.52 -18.74
C ALA A 221 -3.92 -16.27 -19.60
N SER A 222 -2.75 -16.27 -20.26
CA SER A 222 -2.18 -15.07 -20.89
C SER A 222 -2.48 -14.91 -22.38
N GLU A 223 -3.34 -15.77 -22.94
CA GLU A 223 -3.74 -15.74 -24.34
C GLU A 223 -5.26 -15.55 -24.44
N GLY A 224 -5.70 -14.46 -25.09
CA GLY A 224 -7.13 -14.11 -25.19
C GLY A 224 -7.37 -12.62 -25.45
N LYS A 225 -8.63 -12.19 -25.43
CA LYS A 225 -9.05 -10.78 -25.47
C LYS A 225 -10.38 -10.61 -24.74
N SER A 226 -10.53 -9.54 -23.96
CA SER A 226 -11.82 -9.12 -23.41
C SER A 226 -12.29 -7.77 -23.97
N LYS A 227 -13.55 -7.44 -23.68
CA LYS A 227 -14.15 -6.11 -23.76
C LYS A 227 -14.63 -5.58 -22.40
N ASP A 228 -14.49 -6.36 -21.32
CA ASP A 228 -15.09 -6.10 -20.00
C ASP A 228 -14.07 -5.99 -18.86
N GLY A 229 -12.78 -5.81 -19.17
CA GLY A 229 -11.71 -5.61 -18.19
C GLY A 229 -11.05 -6.89 -17.67
N SER A 230 -11.57 -8.07 -18.02
CA SER A 230 -10.89 -9.35 -17.79
C SER A 230 -9.81 -9.59 -18.85
N ASP A 231 -8.72 -8.82 -18.84
CA ASP A 231 -7.68 -8.84 -19.87
C ASP A 231 -6.50 -9.77 -19.51
N PRO A 232 -6.03 -10.63 -20.44
CA PRO A 232 -4.88 -11.51 -20.19
C PRO A 232 -3.61 -10.76 -19.77
N ILE A 233 -2.90 -11.33 -18.78
CA ILE A 233 -1.70 -10.72 -18.21
C ILE A 233 -0.46 -11.36 -18.85
N SER A 234 0.43 -10.53 -19.39
CA SER A 234 1.70 -10.96 -19.98
C SER A 234 2.90 -10.08 -19.59
N TYR A 235 2.69 -9.20 -18.62
CA TYR A 235 3.60 -8.15 -18.20
C TYR A 235 3.35 -7.81 -16.71
N LEU A 236 4.41 -7.77 -15.89
CA LEU A 236 4.35 -7.37 -14.47
C LEU A 236 5.00 -6.02 -14.18
N GLY A 237 5.65 -5.40 -15.15
CA GLY A 237 6.41 -4.17 -14.92
C GLY A 237 7.70 -4.08 -15.74
N GLU A 238 8.53 -3.11 -15.40
CA GLU A 238 9.85 -2.92 -16.00
C GLU A 238 10.81 -2.21 -15.05
N ILE A 239 12.11 -2.40 -15.29
CA ILE A 239 13.18 -1.64 -14.65
C ILE A 239 13.89 -0.74 -15.66
N LEU A 240 14.33 0.43 -15.18
CA LEU A 240 15.18 1.37 -15.91
C LEU A 240 16.05 2.13 -14.91
N THR A 241 16.98 2.96 -15.39
CA THR A 241 17.89 3.71 -14.52
C THR A 241 17.95 5.18 -14.85
N GLU A 242 18.08 6.02 -13.81
CA GLU A 242 18.43 7.42 -13.98
C GLU A 242 19.91 7.55 -14.40
N PRO A 243 20.31 8.61 -15.13
CA PRO A 243 21.70 8.78 -15.60
C PRO A 243 22.76 8.80 -14.50
N ASN A 244 22.38 9.06 -13.25
CA ASN A 244 23.25 9.07 -12.08
C ASN A 244 23.43 7.69 -11.43
N GLY A 245 22.75 6.65 -11.92
CA GLY A 245 22.93 5.27 -11.48
C GLY A 245 21.79 4.69 -10.63
N ARG A 246 20.79 5.51 -10.26
CA ARG A 246 19.64 5.06 -9.46
C ARG A 246 18.74 4.12 -10.26
N LEU A 247 18.11 3.17 -9.58
CA LEU A 247 17.15 2.26 -10.16
C LEU A 247 15.73 2.81 -10.05
N LEU A 248 14.96 2.67 -11.12
CA LEU A 248 13.52 2.87 -11.15
C LEU A 248 12.84 1.52 -11.43
N VAL A 249 11.80 1.19 -10.66
CA VAL A 249 10.97 -0.01 -10.86
C VAL A 249 9.52 0.43 -11.05
N LEU A 250 8.90 0.01 -12.15
CA LEU A 250 7.49 0.23 -12.45
C LEU A 250 6.71 -1.07 -12.33
N GLY A 251 5.47 -0.98 -11.85
CA GLY A 251 4.51 -2.09 -11.84
C GLY A 251 3.81 -2.32 -13.19
N GLY A 252 2.83 -3.22 -13.15
CA GLY A 252 1.93 -3.56 -14.24
C GLY A 252 0.99 -2.41 -14.67
N TYR A 253 0.04 -2.75 -15.53
CA TYR A 253 -0.94 -1.82 -16.10
C TYR A 253 -2.29 -1.80 -15.37
N GLY A 254 -2.44 -2.57 -14.28
CA GLY A 254 -3.67 -2.66 -13.50
C GLY A 254 -4.69 -3.60 -14.13
N LEU A 255 -4.21 -4.67 -14.74
CA LEU A 255 -5.01 -5.71 -15.40
C LEU A 255 -5.48 -6.78 -14.41
N ALA A 256 -6.62 -7.40 -14.73
CA ALA A 256 -7.13 -8.58 -14.05
C ALA A 256 -7.58 -9.60 -15.10
N ALA A 257 -7.38 -10.90 -14.86
CA ALA A 257 -7.72 -11.96 -15.81
C ALA A 257 -8.47 -13.09 -15.12
N GLY A 258 -9.62 -13.47 -15.69
CA GLY A 258 -10.38 -14.65 -15.27
C GLY A 258 -9.95 -15.89 -16.05
N PHE A 259 -10.00 -17.06 -15.42
CA PHE A 259 -9.72 -18.35 -16.03
C PHE A 259 -10.75 -19.42 -15.61
N ASP A 260 -10.77 -20.58 -16.26
CA ASP A 260 -11.61 -21.73 -15.90
C ASP A 260 -10.86 -22.69 -14.95
N ASN A 261 -11.49 -23.76 -14.46
CA ASN A 261 -10.82 -24.71 -13.55
C ASN A 261 -9.68 -25.48 -14.23
N GLU A 262 -9.66 -25.54 -15.55
CA GLU A 262 -8.61 -26.12 -16.38
C GLU A 262 -7.47 -25.13 -16.68
N GLY A 263 -7.49 -23.90 -16.13
CA GLY A 263 -6.44 -22.91 -16.30
C GLY A 263 -6.47 -22.15 -17.63
N ASN A 264 -7.50 -22.31 -18.44
CA ASN A 264 -7.67 -21.57 -19.68
C ASN A 264 -8.30 -20.21 -19.39
N TYR A 265 -7.86 -19.19 -20.13
CA TYR A 265 -8.47 -17.87 -20.05
C TYR A 265 -9.98 -17.91 -20.32
N ASN A 266 -10.76 -17.28 -19.43
CA ASN A 266 -12.22 -17.32 -19.46
C ASN A 266 -12.82 -15.96 -19.12
N THR A 267 -13.27 -15.23 -20.14
CA THR A 267 -13.96 -13.94 -19.96
C THR A 267 -15.27 -14.07 -19.18
N ALA A 268 -15.88 -15.25 -19.09
CA ALA A 268 -17.16 -15.48 -18.41
C ALA A 268 -17.01 -15.88 -16.93
N GLN A 269 -15.78 -15.97 -16.40
CA GLN A 269 -15.55 -16.30 -15.00
C GLN A 269 -16.23 -15.29 -14.09
N THR A 270 -17.03 -15.73 -13.10
CA THR A 270 -17.77 -14.82 -12.22
C THR A 270 -16.84 -14.08 -11.26
N LEU A 271 -17.29 -12.94 -10.73
CA LEU A 271 -16.53 -12.10 -9.80
C LEU A 271 -17.46 -11.63 -8.68
N CYS A 272 -17.51 -12.40 -7.60
CA CYS A 272 -18.60 -12.35 -6.62
C CYS A 272 -18.21 -11.77 -5.27
N PHE A 273 -16.94 -11.84 -4.89
CA PHE A 273 -16.46 -11.50 -3.56
C PHE A 273 -15.56 -10.27 -3.58
N ASP A 274 -15.40 -9.63 -2.41
CA ASP A 274 -14.62 -8.41 -2.28
C ASP A 274 -13.11 -8.70 -2.23
N VAL A 275 -12.71 -9.79 -1.58
CA VAL A 275 -11.29 -10.12 -1.37
C VAL A 275 -10.86 -11.38 -2.11
N ASP A 276 -11.55 -12.49 -1.88
CA ASP A 276 -11.13 -13.83 -2.32
C ASP A 276 -12.01 -14.31 -3.49
N ASN A 277 -11.52 -14.18 -4.73
CA ASN A 277 -12.21 -14.69 -5.92
C ASN A 277 -11.41 -15.81 -6.59
N ASP A 278 -11.99 -17.00 -6.60
CA ASP A 278 -11.44 -18.14 -7.33
C ASP A 278 -11.43 -17.90 -8.85
N ASN A 279 -10.39 -18.44 -9.47
CA ASN A 279 -10.04 -18.39 -10.87
C ASN A 279 -9.81 -16.97 -11.43
N TRP A 280 -9.22 -16.10 -10.61
CA TRP A 280 -8.76 -14.78 -11.03
C TRP A 280 -7.25 -14.60 -10.85
N LEU A 281 -6.69 -13.65 -11.61
CA LEU A 281 -5.34 -13.14 -11.53
C LEU A 281 -5.39 -11.61 -11.59
N ASP A 282 -4.34 -10.94 -11.09
CA ASP A 282 -4.05 -9.54 -11.37
C ASP A 282 -2.54 -9.31 -11.61
N ASP A 283 -2.17 -8.12 -12.10
CA ASP A 283 -0.79 -7.78 -12.45
C ASP A 283 -0.05 -6.94 -11.40
N THR A 284 -0.54 -6.94 -10.15
CA THR A 284 0.26 -6.50 -8.99
C THR A 284 1.41 -7.48 -8.78
N SER A 285 2.48 -7.08 -8.09
CA SER A 285 3.63 -7.96 -7.85
C SER A 285 4.52 -7.42 -6.75
N ASP A 286 5.44 -8.26 -6.27
CA ASP A 286 6.50 -7.82 -5.38
C ASP A 286 7.76 -8.68 -5.56
N GLY A 287 8.90 -8.17 -5.08
CA GLY A 287 10.14 -8.93 -5.16
C GLY A 287 11.41 -8.23 -4.66
N PRO A 288 12.52 -8.98 -4.56
CA PRO A 288 13.78 -8.47 -4.08
C PRO A 288 14.45 -7.53 -5.09
N ILE A 289 15.17 -6.54 -4.56
CA ILE A 289 16.05 -5.63 -5.27
C ILE A 289 17.47 -5.80 -4.71
N THR A 290 18.41 -6.15 -5.59
CA THR A 290 19.84 -6.28 -5.25
C THR A 290 20.69 -5.44 -6.20
N ALA A 291 21.90 -5.10 -5.76
CA ALA A 291 22.82 -4.31 -6.56
C ALA A 291 24.28 -4.74 -6.37
N VAL A 292 25.09 -4.41 -7.37
CA VAL A 292 26.54 -4.59 -7.38
C VAL A 292 27.18 -3.30 -7.87
N ILE A 293 28.09 -2.74 -7.07
CA ILE A 293 28.92 -1.60 -7.47
C ILE A 293 30.03 -2.09 -8.40
N VAL A 294 30.29 -1.35 -9.48
CA VAL A 294 31.42 -1.57 -10.37
C VAL A 294 32.41 -0.42 -10.21
N TYR A 295 33.67 -0.75 -9.90
CA TYR A 295 34.73 0.22 -9.67
C TYR A 295 35.65 0.41 -10.89
N GLU A 296 36.36 1.53 -10.92
CA GLU A 296 37.30 1.88 -12.01
C GLU A 296 38.46 0.88 -12.19
N ASP A 297 38.83 0.14 -11.13
CA ASP A 297 39.84 -0.92 -11.17
C ASP A 297 39.29 -2.27 -11.69
N GLY A 298 38.01 -2.30 -12.07
CA GLY A 298 37.29 -3.48 -12.53
C GLY A 298 36.75 -4.38 -11.41
N SER A 299 37.05 -4.09 -10.14
CA SER A 299 36.47 -4.83 -9.02
C SER A 299 34.97 -4.57 -8.88
N LYS A 300 34.25 -5.57 -8.38
CA LYS A 300 32.79 -5.54 -8.21
C LYS A 300 32.44 -5.88 -6.77
N GLU A 301 31.51 -5.14 -6.18
CA GLU A 301 31.09 -5.31 -4.78
C GLU A 301 29.57 -5.47 -4.68
N PRO A 302 29.07 -6.68 -4.39
CA PRO A 302 27.65 -6.91 -4.10
C PRO A 302 27.21 -6.26 -2.80
N ILE A 303 26.06 -5.59 -2.83
CA ILE A 303 25.46 -4.94 -1.66
C ILE A 303 24.61 -5.96 -0.89
N LYS A 304 24.93 -6.18 0.39
CA LYS A 304 24.18 -7.10 1.27
C LYS A 304 22.88 -6.51 1.79
N GLY A 305 22.83 -5.19 2.03
CA GLY A 305 21.63 -4.48 2.45
C GLY A 305 20.66 -4.35 1.29
N SER A 306 20.06 -5.46 0.89
CA SER A 306 19.09 -5.54 -0.20
C SER A 306 17.79 -4.83 0.17
N ALA A 307 17.01 -4.52 -0.84
CA ALA A 307 15.68 -3.94 -0.68
C ALA A 307 14.61 -4.87 -1.27
N TRP A 308 13.37 -4.44 -1.14
CA TRP A 308 12.21 -5.08 -1.74
C TRP A 308 11.38 -4.03 -2.47
N VAL A 309 10.63 -4.42 -3.49
CA VAL A 309 9.64 -3.55 -4.13
C VAL A 309 8.28 -4.21 -4.05
N VAL A 310 7.25 -3.39 -3.81
CA VAL A 310 5.85 -3.78 -3.91
C VAL A 310 5.19 -2.91 -4.97
N ALA A 311 4.56 -3.54 -5.96
CA ALA A 311 3.74 -2.90 -6.98
C ALA A 311 2.27 -3.16 -6.66
N THR A 312 1.56 -2.11 -6.25
CA THR A 312 0.17 -2.18 -5.78
C THR A 312 -0.74 -1.20 -6.53
N ASP A 313 -1.96 -1.02 -6.05
CA ASP A 313 -2.97 -0.12 -6.60
C ASP A 313 -2.52 1.37 -6.67
N PRO A 314 -3.25 2.23 -7.39
CA PRO A 314 -2.95 3.66 -7.43
C PRO A 314 -3.26 4.38 -6.10
N ALA A 315 -2.45 5.39 -5.76
CA ALA A 315 -2.73 6.29 -4.64
C ALA A 315 -3.53 7.49 -5.15
N TYR A 316 -4.84 7.48 -4.91
CA TYR A 316 -5.73 8.55 -5.37
C TYR A 316 -5.75 9.77 -4.45
N ALA A 317 -5.07 9.76 -3.30
CA ALA A 317 -4.91 10.93 -2.45
C ALA A 317 -3.50 11.00 -1.84
N PRO A 318 -2.46 11.16 -2.69
CA PRO A 318 -1.06 10.96 -2.29
C PRO A 318 -0.57 11.97 -1.24
N GLN A 319 -1.26 13.10 -1.05
CA GLN A 319 -0.94 14.08 -0.02
C GLN A 319 -1.75 13.93 1.28
N THR A 320 -2.62 12.92 1.40
CA THR A 320 -3.39 12.67 2.63
C THR A 320 -2.75 11.56 3.46
N LEU A 321 -2.57 11.81 4.76
CA LEU A 321 -1.96 10.84 5.68
C LEU A 321 -2.99 9.82 6.19
N ASN A 322 -2.56 8.56 6.27
CA ASN A 322 -3.28 7.53 7.00
C ASN A 322 -3.16 7.78 8.51
N ALA A 323 -4.23 7.56 9.28
CA ALA A 323 -4.22 7.69 10.74
C ALA A 323 -3.23 6.70 11.39
N VAL A 324 -3.12 5.51 10.81
CA VAL A 324 -2.05 4.54 11.06
C VAL A 324 -1.45 4.20 9.71
N SER A 325 -0.22 4.64 9.47
CA SER A 325 0.52 4.35 8.26
C SER A 325 1.24 3.01 8.34
N LEU A 326 1.73 2.52 7.21
CA LEU A 326 2.54 1.31 7.18
C LEU A 326 3.82 1.49 8.00
N TRP A 327 4.40 2.70 8.01
CA TRP A 327 5.53 3.02 8.88
C TRP A 327 5.18 2.81 10.36
N ASP A 328 4.01 3.25 10.81
CA ASP A 328 3.63 3.16 12.23
C ASP A 328 3.54 1.70 12.70
N ASP A 329 2.96 0.82 11.88
CA ASP A 329 2.85 -0.61 12.17
C ASP A 329 4.21 -1.32 12.13
N ILE A 330 5.03 -1.06 11.10
CA ILE A 330 6.38 -1.64 10.96
C ILE A 330 7.27 -1.14 12.10
N TYR A 331 7.32 0.16 12.34
CA TYR A 331 8.15 0.75 13.40
C TYR A 331 7.72 0.24 14.78
N ASN A 332 6.43 0.13 15.07
CA ASN A 332 5.95 -0.47 16.32
C ASN A 332 6.40 -1.93 16.47
N THR A 333 6.29 -2.75 15.42
CA THR A 333 6.77 -4.14 15.45
C THR A 333 8.28 -4.21 15.73
N TRP A 334 9.07 -3.36 15.07
CA TRP A 334 10.52 -3.31 15.28
C TRP A 334 10.91 -2.79 16.65
N LEU A 335 10.21 -1.78 17.15
CA LEU A 335 10.40 -1.24 18.49
C LEU A 335 10.14 -2.31 19.56
N GLU A 336 9.01 -3.03 19.45
CA GLU A 336 8.59 -3.99 20.47
C GLU A 336 9.32 -5.35 20.41
N ASN A 337 9.77 -5.77 19.21
CA ASN A 337 10.27 -7.13 19.00
C ASN A 337 11.74 -7.21 18.58
N PHE A 338 12.33 -6.14 18.06
CA PHE A 338 13.73 -6.15 17.58
C PHE A 338 14.68 -5.31 18.45
N ASN A 339 14.20 -4.77 19.58
CA ASN A 339 14.97 -3.92 20.48
C ASN A 339 15.64 -2.76 19.69
N LEU A 340 14.85 -2.15 18.80
CA LEU A 340 15.31 -1.11 17.86
C LEU A 340 15.81 0.13 18.62
N GLN A 341 15.03 0.61 19.60
CA GLN A 341 15.31 1.79 20.41
C GLN A 341 15.01 1.53 21.91
N PRO A 342 15.97 0.95 22.65
CA PRO A 342 15.79 0.54 24.05
C PRO A 342 15.48 1.70 25.02
N GLU A 343 15.76 2.93 24.62
CA GLU A 343 15.42 4.15 25.33
C GLU A 343 13.92 4.47 25.29
N ILE A 344 13.20 3.95 24.29
CA ILE A 344 11.74 4.07 24.14
C ILE A 344 11.05 2.83 24.71
N TYR A 345 11.45 1.63 24.29
CA TYR A 345 10.82 0.37 24.68
C TYR A 345 11.86 -0.69 24.99
N ARG A 346 11.73 -1.34 26.15
CA ARG A 346 12.63 -2.42 26.56
C ARG A 346 11.93 -3.36 27.53
N ASN A 347 12.19 -4.66 27.42
CA ASN A 347 11.71 -5.69 28.35
C ASN A 347 10.18 -5.68 28.53
N GLY A 348 9.42 -5.50 27.44
CA GLY A 348 7.96 -5.58 27.50
C GLY A 348 7.25 -4.28 27.94
N THR A 349 7.98 -3.16 28.08
CA THR A 349 7.40 -1.91 28.58
C THR A 349 7.97 -0.68 27.91
N TYR A 350 7.12 0.34 27.76
CA TYR A 350 7.51 1.69 27.31
C TYR A 350 8.15 2.48 28.46
N ASN A 351 9.21 3.21 28.16
CA ASN A 351 9.91 4.06 29.12
C ASN A 351 9.11 5.34 29.37
N GLU A 352 8.38 5.41 30.49
CA GLU A 352 7.56 6.56 30.89
C GLU A 352 8.34 7.89 31.06
N ASN A 353 9.69 7.88 31.01
CA ASN A 353 10.52 9.10 31.00
C ASN A 353 10.88 9.58 29.59
N TYR A 354 10.57 8.82 28.53
CA TYR A 354 10.84 9.23 27.16
C TYR A 354 10.04 10.49 26.80
N LYS A 355 10.70 11.42 26.11
CA LYS A 355 10.14 12.70 25.70
C LYS A 355 10.01 12.72 24.17
N PRO A 356 8.81 12.52 23.62
CA PRO A 356 8.68 12.47 22.17
C PRO A 356 8.80 13.85 21.54
N SER A 357 9.49 13.93 20.41
CA SER A 357 9.51 15.11 19.54
C SER A 357 8.10 15.42 19.07
N PHE A 358 7.64 16.66 19.26
CA PHE A 358 6.31 17.02 18.78
C PHE A 358 6.21 16.90 17.26
N ASN A 359 7.18 17.45 16.52
CA ASN A 359 7.12 17.52 15.06
C ASN A 359 7.19 16.14 14.39
N ASP A 360 7.98 15.21 14.94
CA ASP A 360 8.26 13.92 14.29
C ASP A 360 7.43 12.75 14.79
N GLU A 361 6.97 12.81 16.04
CA GLU A 361 6.40 11.66 16.76
C GLU A 361 4.96 11.90 17.26
N VAL A 362 4.47 13.15 17.26
CA VAL A 362 3.11 13.50 17.75
C VAL A 362 2.29 14.17 16.64
N PHE A 363 2.85 15.21 16.02
CA PHE A 363 2.19 16.01 14.99
C PHE A 363 1.72 15.19 13.79
N PRO A 364 2.46 14.18 13.27
CA PRO A 364 1.97 13.37 12.16
C PRO A 364 0.63 12.68 12.47
N THR A 365 0.45 12.15 13.69
CA THR A 365 -0.80 11.54 14.15
C THR A 365 -1.95 12.56 14.21
N LEU A 366 -1.68 13.76 14.74
CA LEU A 366 -2.66 14.85 14.77
C LEU A 366 -3.04 15.31 13.36
N ASN A 367 -2.05 15.46 12.48
CA ASN A 367 -2.25 15.90 11.11
C ASN A 367 -2.99 14.83 10.27
N ALA A 368 -2.72 13.55 10.48
CA ALA A 368 -3.48 12.47 9.84
C ALA A 368 -4.96 12.51 10.21
N SER A 369 -5.28 12.80 11.47
CA SER A 369 -6.67 13.02 11.87
C SER A 369 -7.26 14.24 11.15
N HIS A 370 -6.53 15.36 11.04
CA HIS A 370 -6.97 16.52 10.28
C HIS A 370 -7.27 16.17 8.81
N MET A 371 -6.38 15.43 8.15
CA MET A 371 -6.50 15.05 6.73
C MET A 371 -7.73 14.22 6.42
N GLN A 372 -8.29 13.49 7.39
CA GLN A 372 -9.48 12.68 7.17
C GLN A 372 -10.66 13.49 6.60
N MET A 373 -10.77 14.79 6.90
CA MET A 373 -11.88 15.65 6.44
C MET A 373 -11.95 15.83 4.91
N TRP A 374 -10.88 15.50 4.18
CA TRP A 374 -10.81 15.70 2.73
C TRP A 374 -11.31 14.50 1.92
N ASN A 375 -11.37 13.33 2.57
CA ASN A 375 -11.66 12.06 1.90
C ASN A 375 -12.87 11.32 2.50
N THR A 376 -13.54 11.95 3.48
CA THR A 376 -14.73 11.44 4.17
C THR A 376 -15.84 12.49 4.24
N ASN A 377 -17.05 12.04 4.59
CA ASN A 377 -18.27 12.82 4.65
C ASN A 377 -18.57 13.30 6.08
N LEU A 378 -17.70 14.13 6.66
CA LEU A 378 -17.87 14.64 8.03
C LEU A 378 -18.85 15.82 8.13
N PRO A 379 -19.66 15.92 9.19
CA PRO A 379 -20.52 17.07 9.42
C PRO A 379 -19.68 18.29 9.86
N LYS A 380 -20.21 19.50 9.68
CA LYS A 380 -19.50 20.77 9.96
C LYS A 380 -18.87 20.84 11.36
N GLN A 381 -19.54 20.30 12.39
CA GLN A 381 -19.01 20.26 13.74
C GLN A 381 -17.76 19.38 13.86
N ALA A 382 -17.76 18.21 13.22
CA ALA A 382 -16.60 17.31 13.19
C ALA A 382 -15.45 17.96 12.40
N ILE A 383 -15.73 18.56 11.24
CA ILE A 383 -14.73 19.31 10.45
C ILE A 383 -14.01 20.36 11.32
N ASN A 384 -14.73 21.11 12.15
CA ASN A 384 -14.12 22.08 13.06
C ASN A 384 -13.18 21.43 14.09
N GLY A 385 -13.54 20.24 14.60
CA GLY A 385 -12.69 19.45 15.49
C GLY A 385 -11.40 18.99 14.80
N HIS A 386 -11.51 18.47 13.57
CA HIS A 386 -10.37 18.05 12.76
C HIS A 386 -9.44 19.22 12.43
N LYS A 387 -9.97 20.40 12.07
CA LYS A 387 -9.17 21.62 11.84
C LYS A 387 -8.43 22.09 13.09
N ARG A 388 -9.02 21.92 14.28
CA ARG A 388 -8.38 22.31 15.54
C ARG A 388 -7.09 21.55 15.81
N MET A 389 -6.94 20.33 15.29
CA MET A 389 -5.73 19.52 15.51
C MET A 389 -4.46 20.21 15.00
N MET A 390 -4.56 20.98 13.92
CA MET A 390 -3.45 21.74 13.34
C MET A 390 -3.01 22.97 14.16
N THR A 391 -3.82 23.39 15.14
CA THR A 391 -3.50 24.53 16.02
C THR A 391 -2.71 24.15 17.25
N LEU A 392 -2.53 22.84 17.49
CA LEU A 392 -1.81 22.30 18.63
C LEU A 392 -0.30 22.41 18.40
N THR A 393 0.46 22.51 19.49
CA THR A 393 1.92 22.68 19.48
C THR A 393 2.56 21.68 20.44
N GLU A 394 3.88 21.75 20.63
CA GLU A 394 4.61 20.91 21.59
C GLU A 394 4.13 21.07 23.05
N GLU A 395 3.45 22.18 23.35
CA GLU A 395 2.84 22.45 24.64
C GLU A 395 1.77 21.42 24.99
N LYS A 396 1.57 21.21 26.29
CA LYS A 396 0.50 20.35 26.80
C LYS A 396 -0.86 20.83 26.23
N PRO A 397 -1.70 19.94 25.67
CA PRO A 397 -2.98 20.35 25.13
C PRO A 397 -3.91 20.91 26.24
N PRO A 398 -4.79 21.87 25.91
CA PRO A 398 -5.69 22.50 26.89
C PRO A 398 -6.86 21.60 27.32
N PHE A 399 -6.90 20.36 26.87
CA PHE A 399 -7.88 19.33 27.22
C PHE A 399 -7.18 17.97 27.20
N ASP A 400 -7.78 16.98 27.85
CA ASP A 400 -7.25 15.63 27.86
C ASP A 400 -7.54 14.93 26.53
N ILE A 401 -6.55 14.92 25.62
CA ILE A 401 -6.69 14.34 24.28
C ILE A 401 -6.99 12.83 24.34
N LEU A 402 -6.54 12.13 25.39
CA LEU A 402 -6.70 10.68 25.52
C LEU A 402 -8.17 10.27 25.72
N GLN A 403 -9.06 11.19 26.13
CA GLN A 403 -10.50 10.92 26.20
C GLN A 403 -11.16 10.75 24.82
N TYR A 404 -10.46 11.14 23.75
CA TYR A 404 -10.95 11.08 22.37
C TYR A 404 -10.20 10.05 21.52
N ILE A 405 -9.21 9.36 22.07
CA ILE A 405 -8.38 8.39 21.34
C ILE A 405 -8.63 7.01 21.93
N ARG A 406 -8.86 6.04 21.06
CA ARG A 406 -9.04 4.66 21.46
C ARG A 406 -7.72 4.07 21.98
N ASN A 407 -7.74 3.51 23.20
CA ASN A 407 -6.57 2.89 23.83
C ASN A 407 -6.32 1.50 23.24
N PRO A 408 -5.17 1.24 22.57
CA PRO A 408 -4.89 -0.05 21.92
C PRO A 408 -4.86 -1.27 22.87
N ASP A 409 -4.68 -1.06 24.18
CA ASP A 409 -4.67 -2.13 25.19
C ASP A 409 -5.99 -2.28 25.97
N GLY A 410 -7.00 -1.45 25.66
CA GLY A 410 -8.31 -1.45 26.33
C GLY A 410 -9.36 -2.31 25.62
N SER A 411 -10.52 -2.50 26.27
CA SER A 411 -11.72 -3.04 25.61
C SER A 411 -12.31 -2.01 24.65
N GLN A 412 -12.47 -2.37 23.38
CA GLN A 412 -12.78 -1.42 22.29
C GLN A 412 -14.27 -1.18 22.02
N ASP A 413 -15.14 -1.77 22.84
CA ASP A 413 -16.59 -1.89 22.58
C ASP A 413 -17.45 -0.83 23.28
N THR A 414 -16.89 0.33 23.62
CA THR A 414 -17.67 1.32 24.37
C THR A 414 -18.75 1.98 23.49
N ILE A 415 -19.99 1.90 23.97
CA ILE A 415 -21.12 2.75 23.57
C ILE A 415 -20.89 4.13 24.22
N GLY A 416 -20.52 5.14 23.43
CA GLY A 416 -20.12 6.47 23.91
C GLY A 416 -19.80 7.44 22.76
N ALA A 417 -19.17 8.59 23.06
CA ALA A 417 -18.73 9.54 22.03
C ALA A 417 -17.77 8.86 21.02
N PRO A 418 -17.81 9.22 19.72
CA PRO A 418 -16.93 8.62 18.72
C PRO A 418 -15.46 8.86 19.07
N LEU A 419 -14.72 7.78 19.28
CA LEU A 419 -13.28 7.81 19.51
C LEU A 419 -12.52 7.75 18.19
N MET A 420 -11.34 8.36 18.17
CA MET A 420 -10.42 8.37 17.04
C MET A 420 -9.43 7.19 17.10
N PRO A 421 -8.96 6.70 15.93
CA PRO A 421 -9.37 7.09 14.58
C PRO A 421 -10.83 6.71 14.25
N LEU A 422 -11.51 7.56 13.47
CA LEU A 422 -12.88 7.32 13.04
C LEU A 422 -12.91 6.36 11.83
N SER A 423 -12.42 5.14 12.04
CA SER A 423 -12.27 4.12 11.01
C SER A 423 -12.54 2.72 11.56
N LEU A 424 -12.87 1.79 10.67
CA LEU A 424 -13.06 0.37 10.98
C LEU A 424 -11.74 -0.27 11.42
N GLY A 425 -11.83 -1.22 12.34
CA GLY A 425 -10.67 -1.92 12.91
C GLY A 425 -10.20 -3.12 12.11
N ASP A 426 -9.08 -3.70 12.55
CA ASP A 426 -8.54 -4.94 12.01
C ASP A 426 -9.46 -6.14 12.24
N ALA A 427 -9.03 -7.30 11.74
CA ALA A 427 -9.66 -8.57 12.06
C ALA A 427 -9.93 -8.75 13.56
N ASN A 428 -11.17 -9.09 13.89
CA ASN A 428 -11.68 -9.24 15.26
C ASN A 428 -11.61 -7.96 16.12
N GLN A 429 -11.56 -6.77 15.50
CA GLN A 429 -11.60 -5.46 16.15
C GLN A 429 -12.62 -4.55 15.46
N SER A 430 -13.65 -4.12 16.19
CA SER A 430 -14.72 -3.28 15.64
C SER A 430 -14.19 -1.97 15.01
N PHE A 431 -13.20 -1.35 15.65
CA PHE A 431 -12.70 -0.03 15.30
C PHE A 431 -11.17 0.04 15.36
N LEU A 432 -10.60 0.93 14.54
CA LEU A 432 -9.16 1.14 14.50
C LEU A 432 -8.67 1.77 15.80
N THR A 433 -7.46 1.39 16.20
CA THR A 433 -6.68 2.05 17.25
C THR A 433 -5.44 2.64 16.63
N LEU A 434 -4.85 3.66 17.26
CA LEU A 434 -3.45 3.99 16.99
C LEU A 434 -2.57 2.77 17.29
N SER A 435 -1.37 2.72 16.70
CA SER A 435 -0.34 1.78 17.16
C SER A 435 0.00 2.05 18.63
N ARG A 436 0.54 1.06 19.34
CA ARG A 436 0.92 1.23 20.76
C ARG A 436 1.94 2.36 20.94
N GLN A 437 2.92 2.43 20.05
CA GLN A 437 3.92 3.49 20.04
C GLN A 437 3.29 4.88 19.79
N GLN A 438 2.39 5.02 18.81
CA GLN A 438 1.70 6.28 18.56
C GLN A 438 0.89 6.71 19.79
N TYR A 439 0.13 5.78 20.38
CA TYR A 439 -0.65 6.05 21.59
C TYR A 439 0.24 6.44 22.78
N PHE A 440 1.38 5.77 22.96
CA PHE A 440 2.37 6.12 23.97
C PHE A 440 2.90 7.54 23.78
N PHE A 441 3.26 7.93 22.55
CA PHE A 441 3.73 9.29 22.25
C PHE A 441 2.64 10.35 22.53
N MET A 442 1.40 10.09 22.12
CA MET A 442 0.25 10.94 22.46
C MET A 442 0.05 11.07 23.98
N LYS A 443 0.22 9.98 24.73
CA LYS A 443 0.14 9.99 26.20
C LYS A 443 1.24 10.83 26.85
N GLN A 444 2.48 10.75 26.36
CA GLN A 444 3.59 11.55 26.88
C GLN A 444 3.43 13.04 26.55
N TRP A 445 3.02 13.36 25.32
CA TRP A 445 2.70 14.74 24.94
C TRP A 445 1.54 15.32 25.76
N ASN A 446 0.48 14.54 26.02
CA ASN A 446 -0.64 14.95 26.88
C ASN A 446 -0.22 15.23 28.35
N LYS A 447 0.93 14.69 28.79
CA LYS A 447 1.55 15.03 30.09
C LYS A 447 2.43 16.29 30.03
N GLY A 448 2.62 16.89 28.87
CA GLY A 448 3.50 18.05 28.63
C GLY A 448 4.97 17.68 28.44
N MET A 449 5.29 16.45 28.02
CA MET A 449 6.67 15.97 27.97
C MET A 449 7.42 16.30 26.67
N SER A 450 6.73 16.78 25.63
CA SER A 450 7.35 17.11 24.34
C SER A 450 8.11 18.43 24.34
N VAL A 451 7.82 19.33 25.28
CA VAL A 451 8.49 20.65 25.37
C VAL A 451 10.00 20.46 25.54
N GLY A 452 10.77 20.97 24.57
CA GLY A 452 12.23 20.87 24.55
C GLY A 452 12.76 19.45 24.33
N ALA A 453 11.93 18.53 23.82
CA ALA A 453 12.39 17.24 23.32
C ALA A 453 13.36 17.45 22.15
N LYS A 454 14.36 16.58 22.03
CA LYS A 454 15.31 16.63 20.91
C LYS A 454 14.68 15.91 19.72
N GLU A 455 14.75 16.51 18.55
CA GLU A 455 14.37 15.85 17.29
C GLU A 455 15.34 14.69 16.99
N THR A 456 14.76 13.56 16.60
CA THR A 456 15.52 12.38 16.20
C THR A 456 15.86 12.53 14.71
N VAL A 457 17.12 12.87 14.42
CA VAL A 457 17.58 13.04 13.04
C VAL A 457 17.91 11.68 12.43
N LEU A 458 17.15 11.29 11.41
CA LEU A 458 17.42 10.10 10.61
C LEU A 458 18.49 10.37 9.55
N GLY A 459 19.34 9.37 9.28
CA GLY A 459 20.21 9.37 8.12
C GLY A 459 19.41 9.42 6.81
N ALA A 460 19.99 9.91 5.71
CA ALA A 460 19.24 10.16 4.47
C ALA A 460 18.55 8.90 3.89
N GLY A 461 19.20 7.73 4.00
CA GLY A 461 18.61 6.45 3.61
C GLY A 461 17.45 6.03 4.51
N GLU A 462 17.62 6.07 5.83
CA GLU A 462 16.57 5.73 6.80
C GLU A 462 15.40 6.73 6.78
N GLN A 463 15.68 8.00 6.50
CA GLN A 463 14.66 9.01 6.27
C GLN A 463 13.84 8.67 5.03
N LEU A 464 14.48 8.18 3.95
CA LEU A 464 13.78 7.71 2.76
C LEU A 464 12.91 6.48 3.08
N ASP A 465 13.40 5.52 3.89
CA ASP A 465 12.61 4.37 4.35
C ASP A 465 11.33 4.83 5.06
N LYS A 466 11.46 5.69 6.09
CA LYS A 466 10.32 6.26 6.81
C LYS A 466 9.36 6.99 5.88
N THR A 467 9.91 7.79 4.96
CA THR A 467 9.11 8.66 4.09
C THR A 467 8.29 7.87 3.07
N ILE A 468 8.83 6.78 2.53
CA ILE A 468 8.07 5.92 1.62
C ILE A 468 6.94 5.20 2.38
N LEU A 469 7.25 4.65 3.56
CA LEU A 469 6.31 3.83 4.32
C LEU A 469 5.20 4.65 5.03
N VAL A 470 5.48 5.90 5.42
CA VAL A 470 4.45 6.78 6.04
C VAL A 470 3.35 7.18 5.05
N ASN A 471 3.66 7.15 3.74
CA ASN A 471 2.72 7.43 2.66
C ASN A 471 1.87 6.21 2.27
N CYS A 472 1.98 5.10 2.99
CA CYS A 472 1.26 3.85 2.72
C CYS A 472 0.30 3.50 3.87
N LEU A 473 -0.70 2.69 3.56
CA LEU A 473 -1.69 2.21 4.50
C LEU A 473 -1.08 1.22 5.51
N GLY A 474 -1.27 1.50 6.80
CA GLY A 474 -1.08 0.54 7.89
C GLY A 474 -2.42 -0.07 8.28
N GLY A 475 -3.00 0.37 9.40
CA GLY A 475 -4.30 -0.09 9.85
C GLY A 475 -5.50 0.64 9.21
N ARG A 476 -6.60 -0.04 8.88
CA ARG A 476 -6.83 -1.48 9.09
C ARG A 476 -6.28 -2.40 7.99
N PHE A 477 -5.84 -3.60 8.37
CA PHE A 477 -5.49 -4.72 7.49
C PHE A 477 -6.63 -5.74 7.39
N SER A 478 -7.58 -5.47 6.49
CA SER A 478 -8.65 -6.40 6.10
C SER A 478 -9.11 -6.06 4.67
N PRO A 479 -8.36 -6.55 3.65
CA PRO A 479 -7.00 -7.09 3.74
C PRO A 479 -5.92 -5.99 3.87
N GLY A 480 -6.20 -4.76 3.47
CA GLY A 480 -5.25 -3.66 3.36
C GLY A 480 -5.12 -3.22 1.90
N ILE A 481 -4.10 -2.42 1.57
CA ILE A 481 -3.86 -1.92 0.20
C ILE A 481 -2.41 -2.15 -0.23
N ASP A 482 -1.45 -1.50 0.42
CA ASP A 482 -0.05 -1.61 0.03
C ASP A 482 0.56 -2.93 0.53
N MET A 483 0.22 -3.29 1.76
CA MET A 483 0.55 -4.55 2.42
C MET A 483 -0.63 -4.95 3.33
N THR A 484 -0.51 -6.11 3.97
CA THR A 484 -1.49 -6.61 4.96
C THR A 484 -0.85 -6.82 6.34
N PHE A 485 -1.56 -7.49 7.24
CA PHE A 485 -1.17 -7.82 8.62
C PHE A 485 0.22 -8.48 8.74
N ILE A 486 0.76 -9.05 7.66
CA ILE A 486 2.13 -9.59 7.60
C ILE A 486 3.19 -8.56 7.94
N ALA A 487 2.90 -7.26 7.73
CA ALA A 487 3.80 -6.17 8.14
C ALA A 487 4.11 -6.20 9.65
N ARG A 488 3.26 -6.85 10.45
CA ARG A 488 3.44 -7.00 11.90
C ARG A 488 4.12 -8.30 12.30
N ASP A 489 4.35 -9.24 11.38
CA ASP A 489 5.01 -10.52 11.66
C ASP A 489 6.53 -10.35 11.70
N VAL A 490 7.14 -10.75 12.81
CA VAL A 490 8.60 -10.69 12.99
C VAL A 490 9.35 -11.56 11.99
N ASN A 491 8.74 -12.66 11.50
CA ASN A 491 9.40 -13.57 10.57
C ASN A 491 9.50 -13.02 9.14
N LEU A 492 8.83 -11.91 8.83
CA LEU A 492 8.98 -11.22 7.56
C LEU A 492 10.35 -10.51 7.45
N TYR A 493 10.95 -10.17 8.60
CA TYR A 493 12.09 -9.27 8.69
C TYR A 493 13.40 -9.98 9.01
N ASN A 494 14.49 -9.46 8.48
CA ASN A 494 15.83 -9.96 8.74
C ASN A 494 16.28 -9.59 10.17
N GLU A 495 16.36 -10.59 11.05
CA GLU A 495 16.76 -10.40 12.45
C GLU A 495 18.22 -9.93 12.64
N ASN A 496 19.08 -10.10 11.63
CA ASN A 496 20.49 -9.71 11.69
C ASN A 496 20.72 -8.21 11.38
N TRP A 497 19.72 -7.37 11.65
CA TRP A 497 19.75 -5.93 11.33
C TRP A 497 20.89 -5.15 11.98
N LYS A 498 21.44 -5.66 13.08
CA LYS A 498 22.62 -5.08 13.76
C LYS A 498 23.92 -5.28 12.99
N ASP A 499 23.93 -6.11 11.95
CA ASP A 499 25.05 -6.17 10.99
C ASP A 499 25.06 -4.87 10.17
N PRO A 500 26.16 -4.09 10.22
CA PRO A 500 26.36 -2.89 9.42
C PRO A 500 26.07 -3.05 7.93
N ALA A 501 26.29 -4.23 7.37
CA ALA A 501 26.04 -4.49 5.96
C ALA A 501 24.55 -4.71 5.63
N ILE A 502 23.68 -4.93 6.62
CA ILE A 502 22.24 -5.21 6.46
C ILE A 502 21.43 -3.98 6.86
N GLY A 503 21.59 -3.51 8.11
CA GLY A 503 20.82 -2.43 8.68
C GLY A 503 19.36 -2.79 9.03
N PRO A 504 18.57 -1.83 9.55
CA PRO A 504 17.19 -2.03 9.97
C PRO A 504 16.21 -2.18 8.80
N PHE A 505 15.00 -2.64 9.10
CA PHE A 505 13.82 -2.72 8.21
C PHE A 505 13.98 -3.58 6.95
N ARG A 506 14.94 -4.51 6.91
CA ARG A 506 15.14 -5.40 5.76
C ARG A 506 14.19 -6.59 5.78
N ILE A 507 13.66 -6.95 4.62
CA ILE A 507 12.93 -8.21 4.39
C ILE A 507 13.91 -9.39 4.50
N ASP A 508 13.48 -10.49 5.11
CA ASP A 508 14.27 -11.73 5.23
C ASP A 508 14.24 -12.55 3.92
N ALA A 509 14.76 -11.94 2.86
CA ALA A 509 14.73 -12.46 1.50
C ALA A 509 15.48 -13.79 1.37
N LYS A 510 14.90 -14.72 0.61
CA LYS A 510 15.56 -15.97 0.21
C LYS A 510 16.64 -15.66 -0.81
N THR A 511 17.86 -16.17 -0.57
CA THR A 511 18.90 -16.19 -1.61
C THR A 511 18.50 -17.19 -2.71
N LEU A 512 18.34 -16.71 -3.94
CA LEU A 512 17.90 -17.50 -5.08
C LEU A 512 19.10 -17.96 -5.92
N ASP A 513 19.25 -19.27 -6.10
CA ASP A 513 20.25 -19.85 -7.01
C ASP A 513 19.66 -20.01 -8.41
N TYR A 514 19.80 -18.98 -9.23
CA TYR A 514 19.28 -18.99 -10.60
C TYR A 514 19.94 -20.04 -11.47
N SER A 515 21.14 -20.54 -11.15
CA SER A 515 21.80 -21.59 -11.94
C SER A 515 21.06 -22.93 -11.89
N SER A 516 20.23 -23.13 -10.86
CA SER A 516 19.40 -24.32 -10.66
C SER A 516 18.09 -24.34 -11.48
N ALA A 517 17.79 -23.25 -12.21
CA ALA A 517 16.54 -23.11 -12.94
C ALA A 517 16.34 -24.19 -14.03
N ASN A 518 15.08 -24.58 -14.23
CA ASN A 518 14.68 -25.60 -15.18
C ASN A 518 13.35 -25.23 -15.84
N THR A 519 13.26 -25.30 -17.16
CA THR A 519 12.06 -24.88 -17.91
C THR A 519 10.81 -25.69 -17.58
N GLU A 520 10.96 -26.93 -17.13
CA GLU A 520 9.84 -27.85 -16.88
C GLU A 520 9.27 -27.75 -15.45
N LYS A 521 9.99 -27.11 -14.53
CA LYS A 521 9.64 -27.05 -13.11
C LYS A 521 9.42 -25.60 -12.66
N PRO A 522 8.47 -25.30 -11.77
CA PRO A 522 8.40 -23.99 -11.15
C PRO A 522 9.71 -23.68 -10.40
N PHE A 523 10.19 -22.44 -10.52
CA PHE A 523 11.39 -21.98 -9.82
C PHE A 523 11.06 -21.52 -8.39
N LEU A 524 9.98 -20.76 -8.25
CA LEU A 524 9.45 -20.31 -6.97
C LEU A 524 8.59 -21.39 -6.31
N GLY A 525 8.64 -21.45 -4.98
CA GLY A 525 7.80 -22.32 -4.17
C GLY A 525 6.68 -21.53 -3.50
N VAL A 526 6.15 -22.10 -2.40
CA VAL A 526 5.16 -21.41 -1.57
C VAL A 526 5.76 -20.16 -0.91
N GLY A 527 7.01 -20.23 -0.47
CA GLY A 527 7.74 -19.12 0.15
C GLY A 527 7.30 -18.80 1.59
N TYR A 528 7.47 -17.54 2.00
CA TYR A 528 7.09 -17.01 3.31
C TYR A 528 5.62 -17.32 3.63
N THR A 529 5.39 -17.76 4.86
CA THR A 529 4.05 -18.05 5.38
C THR A 529 3.95 -17.46 6.78
N PRO A 530 2.86 -16.78 7.17
CA PRO A 530 2.81 -16.06 8.43
C PRO A 530 3.09 -16.95 9.62
N LEU A 531 3.86 -16.43 10.60
CA LEU A 531 4.26 -17.13 11.81
C LEU A 531 5.12 -18.39 11.55
N ARG A 532 5.81 -18.46 10.41
CA ARG A 532 6.79 -19.51 10.06
C ARG A 532 8.13 -18.85 9.72
N SER A 533 9.23 -19.59 9.86
CA SER A 533 10.59 -19.11 9.60
C SER A 533 11.05 -19.26 8.14
N TYR A 534 10.12 -19.45 7.20
CA TYR A 534 10.44 -19.54 5.78
C TYR A 534 10.87 -18.17 5.26
N LYS A 535 11.97 -18.15 4.49
CA LYS A 535 12.49 -16.95 3.84
C LYS A 535 11.53 -16.44 2.77
N VAL A 536 11.56 -15.14 2.53
CA VAL A 536 10.65 -14.44 1.60
C VAL A 536 11.13 -14.58 0.16
N GLU A 537 10.26 -15.09 -0.70
CA GLU A 537 10.43 -15.21 -2.15
C GLU A 537 9.65 -14.12 -2.89
N PRO A 538 9.99 -13.82 -4.16
CA PRO A 538 9.17 -12.95 -5.02
C PRO A 538 7.68 -13.32 -4.98
N GLY A 539 6.81 -12.31 -4.90
CA GLY A 539 5.35 -12.49 -4.84
C GLY A 539 4.80 -12.84 -3.46
N ASP A 540 5.64 -13.00 -2.44
CA ASP A 540 5.18 -13.38 -1.10
C ASP A 540 4.56 -12.24 -0.29
N ILE A 541 4.83 -10.97 -0.63
CA ILE A 541 4.20 -9.83 0.08
C ILE A 541 2.78 -9.59 -0.45
N CYS A 542 2.59 -9.59 -1.77
CA CYS A 542 1.30 -9.28 -2.39
C CYS A 542 0.29 -10.43 -2.34
N LYS A 543 0.73 -11.68 -2.13
CA LYS A 543 -0.15 -12.87 -2.27
C LYS A 543 -1.32 -12.92 -1.29
N PHE A 544 -1.21 -12.25 -0.14
CA PHE A 544 -2.25 -12.18 0.87
C PHE A 544 -3.27 -11.06 0.60
N MET A 545 -3.03 -10.21 -0.39
CA MET A 545 -3.98 -9.16 -0.77
C MET A 545 -5.15 -9.76 -1.57
N SER A 546 -6.19 -8.95 -1.78
CA SER A 546 -7.34 -9.29 -2.62
C SER A 546 -6.93 -9.69 -4.05
N ILE A 547 -7.74 -10.57 -4.64
CA ILE A 547 -7.56 -11.03 -6.02
C ILE A 547 -8.90 -11.01 -6.77
N PRO A 548 -9.02 -10.20 -7.85
CA PRO A 548 -8.13 -9.10 -8.20
C PRO A 548 -8.27 -7.92 -7.21
N TRP A 549 -7.25 -7.07 -7.08
CA TRP A 549 -7.30 -5.90 -6.18
C TRP A 549 -8.48 -4.94 -6.43
N HIS A 550 -9.02 -4.93 -7.65
CA HIS A 550 -10.13 -4.06 -8.05
C HIS A 550 -11.40 -4.27 -7.20
N THR A 551 -11.72 -5.50 -6.80
CA THR A 551 -12.96 -5.78 -6.05
C THR A 551 -12.90 -5.19 -4.64
N ASP A 552 -11.73 -5.24 -4.02
CA ASP A 552 -11.47 -4.69 -2.70
C ASP A 552 -11.53 -3.16 -2.74
N TYR A 553 -10.85 -2.53 -3.71
CA TYR A 553 -10.94 -1.08 -3.89
C TYR A 553 -12.40 -0.61 -4.12
N ASN A 554 -13.17 -1.36 -4.93
CA ASN A 554 -14.59 -1.07 -5.15
C ASN A 554 -15.39 -1.18 -3.84
N SER A 555 -15.21 -2.26 -3.08
CA SER A 555 -15.94 -2.52 -1.83
C SER A 555 -15.60 -1.54 -0.72
N CYS A 556 -14.35 -1.07 -0.63
CA CYS A 556 -13.81 -0.29 0.47
C CYS A 556 -14.25 1.19 0.51
N ALA A 557 -15.57 1.41 0.51
CA ALA A 557 -16.23 2.67 0.84
C ALA A 557 -16.62 2.72 2.32
N THR A 558 -17.90 2.48 2.63
CA THR A 558 -18.44 2.52 3.99
C THR A 558 -19.03 1.19 4.41
N HIS A 559 -18.76 0.75 5.64
CA HIS A 559 -19.25 -0.51 6.18
C HIS A 559 -19.63 -0.38 7.66
N THR A 560 -20.39 -1.35 8.14
CA THR A 560 -20.58 -1.55 9.58
C THR A 560 -19.32 -2.18 10.19
N PRO A 561 -19.05 -1.98 11.49
CA PRO A 561 -17.97 -2.66 12.21
C PRO A 561 -18.03 -4.18 12.13
N ALA A 562 -16.86 -4.83 12.11
CA ALA A 562 -16.73 -6.29 12.12
C ALA A 562 -15.62 -6.73 13.11
N PRO A 563 -15.96 -7.25 14.30
CA PRO A 563 -17.30 -7.55 14.81
C PRO A 563 -18.13 -6.28 15.02
N ASN A 564 -19.46 -6.43 14.94
CA ASN A 564 -20.36 -5.30 15.14
C ASN A 564 -20.72 -5.15 16.62
N PRO A 565 -20.54 -3.98 17.25
CA PRO A 565 -21.05 -3.73 18.60
C PRO A 565 -22.55 -4.00 18.70
N GLY A 566 -22.95 -4.77 19.72
CA GLY A 566 -24.32 -5.26 19.89
C GLY A 566 -24.65 -6.55 19.12
N GLY A 567 -23.76 -7.03 18.26
CA GLY A 567 -23.89 -8.28 17.52
C GLY A 567 -24.28 -8.10 16.05
N LYS A 568 -24.45 -9.24 15.36
CA LYS A 568 -24.80 -9.27 13.93
C LYS A 568 -26.13 -8.56 13.68
N ILE A 569 -26.17 -7.70 12.67
CA ILE A 569 -27.39 -7.02 12.26
C ILE A 569 -28.31 -8.00 11.54
N THR A 570 -29.59 -7.97 11.92
CA THR A 570 -30.66 -8.74 11.29
C THR A 570 -31.89 -7.86 11.10
N LYS A 571 -32.89 -8.36 10.37
CA LYS A 571 -34.16 -7.64 10.18
C LYS A 571 -34.92 -7.43 11.49
N GLU A 572 -34.67 -8.27 12.48
CA GLU A 572 -35.35 -8.27 13.77
C GLU A 572 -34.74 -7.27 14.76
N ASN A 573 -33.44 -6.97 14.66
CA ASN A 573 -32.74 -6.12 15.63
C ASN A 573 -32.30 -4.74 15.09
N ILE A 574 -32.36 -4.49 13.78
CA ILE A 574 -31.90 -3.23 13.19
C ILE A 574 -32.50 -1.96 13.83
N PHE A 575 -33.77 -2.02 14.27
CA PHE A 575 -34.45 -0.91 14.93
C PHE A 575 -34.48 -1.01 16.46
N SER A 576 -33.75 -1.95 17.06
CA SER A 576 -33.78 -2.15 18.52
C SER A 576 -33.03 -1.07 19.29
N GLY A 577 -32.04 -0.44 18.65
CA GLY A 577 -31.11 0.50 19.28
C GLY A 577 -29.96 -0.17 20.04
N ASP A 578 -29.91 -1.51 20.08
CA ASP A 578 -28.88 -2.27 20.79
C ASP A 578 -27.71 -2.68 19.88
N VAL A 579 -27.94 -2.70 18.55
CA VAL A 579 -26.91 -2.98 17.54
C VAL A 579 -26.43 -1.68 16.90
N ASN A 580 -25.15 -1.62 16.58
CA ASN A 580 -24.59 -0.48 15.86
C ASN A 580 -25.00 -0.55 14.37
N THR A 581 -25.68 0.49 13.90
CA THR A 581 -26.12 0.68 12.52
C THR A 581 -25.33 1.76 11.77
N THR A 582 -24.38 2.41 12.44
CA THR A 582 -23.56 3.48 11.86
C THR A 582 -22.53 2.92 10.89
N LEU A 583 -22.36 3.62 9.78
CA LEU A 583 -21.40 3.32 8.74
C LEU A 583 -20.08 4.07 8.95
N PHE A 584 -18.97 3.39 8.72
CA PHE A 584 -17.61 3.91 8.89
C PHE A 584 -16.74 3.57 7.68
N TRP A 585 -15.63 4.28 7.52
CA TRP A 585 -14.68 4.05 6.43
C TRP A 585 -13.60 3.04 6.83
N SER A 586 -13.08 2.29 5.85
CA SER A 586 -11.90 1.44 6.06
C SER A 586 -10.62 2.28 6.05
N TRP A 587 -10.28 2.89 4.91
CA TRP A 587 -9.00 3.59 4.72
C TRP A 587 -9.11 4.76 3.72
N PRO A 588 -9.76 5.86 4.13
CA PRO A 588 -10.10 6.97 3.22
C PRO A 588 -8.88 7.73 2.67
N ALA A 589 -7.71 7.66 3.30
CA ALA A 589 -6.49 8.30 2.80
C ALA A 589 -5.89 7.58 1.58
N GLN A 590 -6.15 6.28 1.42
CA GLN A 590 -5.68 5.49 0.28
C GLN A 590 -6.80 5.28 -0.76
N ARG A 591 -8.02 5.04 -0.28
CA ARG A 591 -9.26 4.89 -1.05
C ARG A 591 -10.24 5.99 -0.64
N PRO A 592 -10.19 7.19 -1.24
CA PRO A 592 -11.09 8.28 -0.91
C PRO A 592 -12.56 7.89 -1.11
N VAL A 593 -13.44 8.35 -0.22
CA VAL A 593 -14.86 7.98 -0.26
C VAL A 593 -15.71 9.16 -0.68
N ALA A 594 -15.68 10.26 0.07
CA ALA A 594 -16.38 11.49 -0.26
C ALA A 594 -15.38 12.64 -0.42
N VAL A 595 -15.49 13.39 -1.52
CA VAL A 595 -14.46 14.32 -1.99
C VAL A 595 -15.09 15.63 -2.45
N TYR A 596 -14.32 16.71 -2.37
CA TYR A 596 -14.65 17.97 -3.03
C TYR A 596 -13.91 18.01 -4.37
N THR A 597 -14.59 18.37 -5.46
CA THR A 597 -13.95 18.43 -6.79
C THR A 597 -13.51 19.86 -7.11
N PHE A 598 -12.42 19.99 -7.87
CA PHE A 598 -11.98 21.30 -8.35
C PHE A 598 -13.00 21.91 -9.34
N ASP A 599 -13.59 21.08 -10.19
CA ASP A 599 -14.57 21.51 -11.21
C ASP A 599 -15.84 22.07 -10.57
N ASP A 600 -16.34 21.47 -9.48
CA ASP A 600 -17.46 22.02 -8.73
C ASP A 600 -17.06 23.31 -7.99
N LEU A 601 -15.86 23.36 -7.41
CA LEU A 601 -15.38 24.56 -6.70
C LEU A 601 -15.29 25.77 -7.63
N VAL A 602 -14.80 25.61 -8.86
CA VAL A 602 -14.71 26.71 -9.83
C VAL A 602 -16.06 27.08 -10.45
N SER A 603 -17.00 26.13 -10.52
CA SER A 603 -18.35 26.32 -11.07
C SER A 603 -19.36 26.83 -10.04
N ASN A 604 -19.03 26.79 -8.74
CA ASN A 604 -19.89 27.19 -7.64
C ASN A 604 -20.27 28.68 -7.73
N THR A 605 -21.54 29.00 -7.42
CA THR A 605 -22.04 30.38 -7.33
C THR A 605 -21.37 31.16 -6.19
N ASP A 606 -21.06 30.47 -5.09
CA ASP A 606 -20.33 31.01 -3.94
C ASP A 606 -18.83 30.77 -4.15
N ARG A 607 -18.28 31.47 -5.14
CA ARG A 607 -16.92 31.27 -5.65
C ARG A 607 -15.87 31.25 -4.52
N GLY A 608 -15.10 30.17 -4.46
CA GLY A 608 -14.02 29.98 -3.48
C GLY A 608 -14.47 29.30 -2.18
N GLU A 609 -15.76 29.02 -1.99
CA GLU A 609 -16.29 28.18 -0.91
C GLU A 609 -16.42 26.72 -1.36
N LEU A 610 -16.15 25.78 -0.44
CA LEU A 610 -16.24 24.34 -0.72
C LEU A 610 -17.65 23.96 -1.21
N PRO A 611 -17.76 23.25 -2.34
CA PRO A 611 -19.05 22.81 -2.89
C PRO A 611 -19.63 21.63 -2.09
N GLU A 612 -20.78 21.11 -2.51
CA GLU A 612 -21.24 19.79 -2.06
C GLU A 612 -20.23 18.70 -2.44
N GLN A 613 -20.11 17.68 -1.59
CA GLN A 613 -19.21 16.55 -1.86
C GLN A 613 -19.83 15.59 -2.89
N ARG A 614 -18.95 14.90 -3.61
CA ARG A 614 -19.29 13.74 -4.47
C ARG A 614 -18.64 12.47 -3.90
N TYR A 615 -19.16 11.30 -4.24
CA TYR A 615 -18.40 10.08 -4.00
C TYR A 615 -17.24 9.97 -5.00
N SER A 616 -16.06 9.55 -4.55
CA SER A 616 -14.86 9.41 -5.39
C SER A 616 -15.04 8.38 -6.52
N VAL A 617 -15.64 7.24 -6.18
CA VAL A 617 -16.12 6.25 -7.15
C VAL A 617 -17.58 6.54 -7.45
N ARG A 618 -17.84 6.92 -8.70
CA ARG A 618 -19.16 7.37 -9.18
C ARG A 618 -19.36 7.04 -10.64
N GLY A 619 -20.56 7.32 -11.15
CA GLY A 619 -20.90 7.16 -12.56
C GLY A 619 -21.83 5.99 -12.81
N LYS A 620 -21.96 5.60 -14.08
CA LYS A 620 -23.04 4.70 -14.47
C LYS A 620 -22.95 3.35 -13.77
N GLY A 621 -23.99 2.98 -13.02
CA GLY A 621 -24.03 1.73 -12.26
C GLY A 621 -23.48 1.81 -10.83
N THR A 622 -23.25 3.01 -10.30
CA THR A 622 -22.94 3.25 -8.88
C THR A 622 -24.15 3.61 -8.03
N ALA A 623 -25.34 3.77 -8.64
CA ALA A 623 -26.57 4.04 -7.89
C ALA A 623 -26.86 2.87 -6.94
N ALA A 624 -26.89 3.15 -5.64
CA ALA A 624 -26.95 2.13 -4.61
C ALA A 624 -28.24 1.30 -4.66
N THR A 625 -28.09 -0.02 -4.64
CA THR A 625 -29.20 -0.98 -4.60
C THR A 625 -29.19 -1.77 -3.30
N GLU A 626 -30.36 -2.34 -2.95
CA GLU A 626 -30.40 -3.43 -1.98
C GLU A 626 -29.88 -4.65 -2.69
N LYS A 627 -28.89 -5.31 -2.09
CA LYS A 627 -28.15 -6.41 -2.72
C LYS A 627 -27.35 -5.92 -3.92
N MET A 628 -26.05 -6.03 -3.85
CA MET A 628 -25.22 -5.90 -5.06
C MET A 628 -25.70 -6.91 -6.12
N HIS A 629 -25.42 -6.63 -7.39
CA HIS A 629 -25.90 -7.41 -8.53
C HIS A 629 -24.74 -7.78 -9.45
N SER A 630 -23.80 -8.56 -8.91
CA SER A 630 -22.70 -9.11 -9.70
C SER A 630 -23.23 -10.25 -10.57
N VAL A 631 -22.99 -10.17 -11.88
CA VAL A 631 -23.57 -11.12 -12.85
C VAL A 631 -23.11 -12.54 -12.53
N GLY A 632 -24.06 -13.47 -12.33
CA GLY A 632 -23.79 -14.87 -12.03
C GLY A 632 -23.51 -15.17 -10.56
N CYS A 633 -23.68 -14.19 -9.66
CA CYS A 633 -23.45 -14.31 -8.22
C CYS A 633 -24.75 -14.38 -7.40
N GLU A 634 -25.88 -14.71 -8.04
CA GLU A 634 -27.19 -14.60 -7.41
C GLU A 634 -27.38 -15.62 -6.27
N LYS A 635 -26.55 -16.65 -6.15
CA LYS A 635 -26.63 -17.60 -5.02
C LYS A 635 -25.89 -17.06 -3.80
N GLU A 636 -24.73 -16.46 -4.04
CA GLU A 636 -23.81 -15.89 -3.06
C GLU A 636 -24.46 -14.66 -2.41
N GLU A 637 -25.14 -13.83 -3.21
CA GLU A 637 -25.79 -12.58 -2.75
C GLU A 637 -27.16 -12.82 -2.05
N LYS A 638 -27.77 -14.01 -2.17
CA LYS A 638 -29.17 -14.25 -1.72
C LYS A 638 -29.39 -14.09 -0.21
N ASN A 639 -28.40 -14.48 0.59
CA ASN A 639 -28.54 -14.61 2.05
C ASN A 639 -27.88 -13.47 2.84
N GLN A 640 -27.26 -12.50 2.16
CA GLN A 640 -26.64 -11.36 2.83
C GLN A 640 -27.69 -10.32 3.23
N PHE A 641 -27.57 -9.83 4.46
CA PHE A 641 -28.33 -8.68 4.93
C PHE A 641 -27.64 -7.42 4.41
N GLU A 642 -28.31 -6.67 3.55
CA GLU A 642 -27.71 -5.52 2.88
C GLU A 642 -28.79 -4.49 2.55
N MET A 643 -28.52 -3.24 2.90
CA MET A 643 -29.40 -2.09 2.65
C MET A 643 -28.69 -1.09 1.74
N LYS A 644 -29.45 -0.24 1.04
CA LYS A 644 -28.89 0.66 0.01
C LYS A 644 -27.79 1.57 0.55
N ALA A 645 -27.94 2.13 1.75
CA ALA A 645 -26.94 3.04 2.32
C ALA A 645 -25.58 2.36 2.55
N MET A 646 -25.54 1.03 2.68
CA MET A 646 -24.29 0.27 2.78
C MET A 646 -23.50 0.27 1.45
N ASN A 647 -24.16 0.55 0.33
CA ASN A 647 -23.66 0.37 -1.04
C ASN A 647 -23.42 1.66 -1.83
N VAL A 648 -23.32 2.78 -1.14
CA VAL A 648 -22.97 4.06 -1.76
C VAL A 648 -21.48 4.13 -2.10
N GLY A 649 -21.14 4.96 -3.08
CA GLY A 649 -19.75 5.22 -3.47
C GLY A 649 -18.99 3.99 -3.98
N ARG A 650 -19.68 3.04 -4.63
CA ARG A 650 -19.11 1.83 -5.26
C ARG A 650 -19.98 1.38 -6.45
N TYR A 651 -19.42 0.59 -7.35
CA TYR A 651 -20.19 -0.07 -8.41
C TYR A 651 -20.99 -1.24 -7.85
N GLN A 652 -22.26 -1.35 -8.26
CA GLN A 652 -23.16 -2.40 -7.81
C GLN A 652 -22.89 -3.75 -8.49
N ASN A 653 -22.23 -3.73 -9.65
CA ASN A 653 -21.65 -4.90 -10.30
C ASN A 653 -20.12 -4.77 -10.24
N ARG A 654 -19.45 -5.67 -9.50
CA ARG A 654 -18.01 -5.64 -9.27
C ARG A 654 -17.19 -5.60 -10.56
N ARG A 655 -17.64 -6.31 -11.62
CA ARG A 655 -16.93 -6.34 -12.92
C ARG A 655 -16.79 -4.97 -13.56
N ASN A 656 -17.76 -4.06 -13.35
CA ASN A 656 -17.69 -2.74 -13.96
C ASN A 656 -16.42 -2.01 -13.53
N PHE A 657 -16.00 -2.20 -12.27
CA PHE A 657 -14.83 -1.50 -11.74
C PHE A 657 -13.50 -1.94 -12.38
N LEU A 658 -13.42 -3.14 -12.99
CA LEU A 658 -12.24 -3.59 -13.74
C LEU A 658 -11.83 -2.63 -14.86
N THR A 659 -12.81 -1.90 -15.43
CA THR A 659 -12.58 -0.91 -16.50
C THR A 659 -12.69 0.53 -16.05
N GLU A 660 -13.28 0.79 -14.88
CA GLU A 660 -13.67 2.12 -14.44
C GLU A 660 -12.70 2.71 -13.41
N TRP A 661 -11.86 1.90 -12.76
CA TRP A 661 -10.85 2.37 -11.80
C TRP A 661 -9.98 3.49 -12.37
N VAL A 662 -9.60 3.41 -13.65
CA VAL A 662 -8.78 4.42 -14.34
C VAL A 662 -9.44 5.79 -14.43
N LYS A 663 -10.74 5.92 -14.17
CA LYS A 663 -11.49 7.19 -14.21
C LYS A 663 -11.54 7.92 -12.89
N VAL A 664 -11.20 7.26 -11.78
CA VAL A 664 -11.13 7.89 -10.45
C VAL A 664 -10.14 9.05 -10.50
N GLY A 665 -10.52 10.20 -9.92
CA GLY A 665 -9.66 11.39 -9.86
C GLY A 665 -8.67 11.31 -8.72
N THR A 666 -7.72 12.23 -8.71
CA THR A 666 -6.68 12.31 -7.65
C THR A 666 -6.93 13.54 -6.78
N ILE A 667 -6.90 13.38 -5.46
CA ILE A 667 -6.98 14.48 -4.50
C ILE A 667 -5.59 15.05 -4.27
N ILE A 668 -5.41 16.31 -4.68
CA ILE A 668 -4.19 17.09 -4.45
C ILE A 668 -4.53 18.46 -3.88
N GLN A 669 -3.54 19.09 -3.25
CA GLN A 669 -3.68 20.41 -2.68
C GLN A 669 -3.84 21.47 -3.79
N GLY A 670 -4.70 22.46 -3.55
CA GLY A 670 -5.05 23.53 -4.49
C GLY A 670 -3.88 24.13 -5.25
N PRO A 671 -2.81 24.63 -4.58
CA PRO A 671 -1.66 25.22 -5.26
C PRO A 671 -0.89 24.30 -6.23
N ALA A 672 -1.10 22.98 -6.18
CA ALA A 672 -0.54 22.01 -7.13
C ALA A 672 -1.47 21.74 -8.34
N ILE A 673 -2.67 22.34 -8.36
CA ILE A 673 -3.64 22.23 -9.46
C ILE A 673 -3.33 23.28 -10.51
N LYS A 674 -3.32 22.86 -11.79
CA LYS A 674 -3.17 23.78 -12.92
C LYS A 674 -4.25 24.85 -12.88
N ASN A 675 -3.85 26.11 -13.07
CA ASN A 675 -4.75 27.27 -13.09
C ASN A 675 -5.55 27.46 -11.80
N TYR A 676 -5.05 26.96 -10.65
CA TYR A 676 -5.70 27.20 -9.36
C TYR A 676 -5.82 28.71 -9.08
N PRO A 677 -7.04 29.25 -8.84
CA PRO A 677 -7.21 30.68 -8.61
C PRO A 677 -6.47 31.15 -7.36
N SER A 678 -5.72 32.26 -7.47
CA SER A 678 -4.90 32.80 -6.37
C SER A 678 -5.72 33.29 -5.18
N ASP A 679 -7.01 33.58 -5.40
CA ASP A 679 -7.97 34.03 -4.41
C ASP A 679 -8.61 32.87 -3.61
N PHE A 680 -8.43 31.62 -4.05
CA PHE A 680 -8.96 30.46 -3.33
C PHE A 680 -8.05 30.05 -2.18
N SER A 681 -8.63 29.36 -1.19
CA SER A 681 -7.87 28.83 -0.06
C SER A 681 -6.73 27.93 -0.53
N LYS A 682 -5.52 28.12 0.01
CA LYS A 682 -4.36 27.28 -0.31
C LYS A 682 -4.38 25.95 0.42
N ASP A 683 -5.26 25.80 1.40
CA ASP A 683 -5.35 24.63 2.28
C ASP A 683 -6.43 23.63 1.82
N TYR A 684 -7.00 23.84 0.64
CA TYR A 684 -7.98 22.91 0.07
C TYR A 684 -7.28 21.74 -0.61
N TYR A 685 -7.79 20.53 -0.37
CA TYR A 685 -7.43 19.32 -1.10
C TYR A 685 -8.64 18.91 -1.92
N LEU A 686 -8.45 18.83 -3.24
CA LEU A 686 -9.53 18.71 -4.21
C LEU A 686 -9.22 17.59 -5.18
N GLU A 687 -10.25 16.84 -5.54
CA GLU A 687 -10.17 15.88 -6.63
C GLU A 687 -10.03 16.60 -7.97
N VAL A 688 -9.07 16.15 -8.77
CA VAL A 688 -8.80 16.61 -10.14
C VAL A 688 -8.64 15.43 -11.08
N GLU A 689 -8.72 15.68 -12.38
CA GLU A 689 -8.52 14.67 -13.43
C GLU A 689 -9.42 13.43 -13.31
N SER A 690 -10.59 13.56 -12.67
CA SER A 690 -11.66 12.56 -12.74
C SER A 690 -12.17 12.47 -14.19
N LYS A 691 -12.48 11.26 -14.66
CA LYS A 691 -13.06 11.02 -15.99
C LYS A 691 -14.50 10.50 -15.93
N PHE A 692 -15.17 10.72 -14.80
CA PHE A 692 -16.61 10.46 -14.68
C PHE A 692 -17.42 11.66 -15.19
N ASP A 693 -18.06 11.50 -16.34
CA ASP A 693 -18.87 12.56 -16.97
C ASP A 693 -20.25 12.75 -16.31
N ILE A 694 -20.73 11.73 -15.60
CA ILE A 694 -22.03 11.69 -14.93
C ILE A 694 -21.81 11.15 -13.53
N ASP A 695 -22.54 11.67 -12.56
CA ASP A 695 -22.59 11.13 -11.21
C ASP A 695 -23.94 10.44 -10.98
N GLU A 696 -23.95 9.13 -10.72
CA GLU A 696 -25.13 8.36 -10.33
C GLU A 696 -25.01 7.80 -8.89
N SER A 697 -23.96 8.15 -8.14
CA SER A 697 -23.54 7.47 -6.89
C SER A 697 -24.38 7.74 -5.63
N ASN A 698 -25.54 8.36 -5.81
CA ASN A 698 -26.34 9.01 -4.77
C ASN A 698 -25.65 10.25 -4.16
N GLN A 699 -26.45 11.14 -3.56
CA GLN A 699 -25.94 12.28 -2.82
C GLN A 699 -25.15 11.80 -1.60
N VAL A 700 -24.07 12.51 -1.30
CA VAL A 700 -23.26 12.24 -0.10
C VAL A 700 -24.03 12.68 1.14
N VAL A 701 -24.32 11.73 2.02
CA VAL A 701 -24.96 11.98 3.33
C VAL A 701 -23.86 12.14 4.38
N PHE A 702 -23.93 13.16 5.23
CA PHE A 702 -22.91 13.35 6.27
C PHE A 702 -23.01 12.31 7.39
N TRP A 703 -21.84 11.91 7.90
CA TRP A 703 -21.71 11.05 9.07
C TRP A 703 -22.29 11.73 10.34
N PRO A 704 -22.88 11.00 11.29
CA PRO A 704 -23.14 9.56 11.28
C PRO A 704 -24.33 9.22 10.38
N ASN A 705 -24.03 8.56 9.25
CA ASN A 705 -25.02 7.94 8.40
C ASN A 705 -25.16 6.47 8.82
N VAL A 706 -26.36 5.94 8.68
CA VAL A 706 -26.73 4.60 9.14
C VAL A 706 -27.21 3.73 7.98
N ILE A 707 -27.22 2.41 8.19
CA ILE A 707 -27.55 1.44 7.14
C ILE A 707 -28.97 1.58 6.56
N ASP A 708 -29.92 2.16 7.30
CA ASP A 708 -31.31 2.36 6.89
C ASP A 708 -31.61 3.77 6.37
N ASP A 709 -30.59 4.63 6.23
CA ASP A 709 -30.76 5.94 5.61
C ASP A 709 -31.30 5.81 4.17
N GLU A 710 -32.23 6.70 3.82
CA GLU A 710 -32.66 6.82 2.44
C GLU A 710 -31.49 7.32 1.56
N VAL A 711 -31.30 6.68 0.41
CA VAL A 711 -30.33 7.11 -0.60
C VAL A 711 -31.02 7.93 -1.68
N TYR A 712 -30.44 9.08 -2.02
CA TYR A 712 -31.03 10.02 -2.97
C TYR A 712 -30.20 10.07 -4.24
N PRO A 713 -30.67 9.55 -5.38
CA PRO A 713 -29.99 9.77 -6.65
C PRO A 713 -29.83 11.28 -6.90
N PRO A 714 -28.67 11.75 -7.38
CA PRO A 714 -28.50 13.16 -7.73
C PRO A 714 -29.54 13.56 -8.79
N LYS A 715 -30.11 14.77 -8.66
CA LYS A 715 -31.01 15.32 -9.68
C LYS A 715 -30.19 15.66 -10.92
N GLN A 716 -30.53 15.04 -12.05
CA GLN A 716 -29.92 15.34 -13.36
C GLN A 716 -30.27 16.74 -13.85
#